data_AF-A0A1Y4CT55-F1
#
_entry.id   AF-A0A1Y4CT55-F1
#
_cell.length_a   1.000
_cell.length_b   1.000
_cell.length_c   1.000
_cell.angle_alpha   90.00
_cell.angle_beta   90.00
_cell.angle_gamma   90.00
#
_symmetry.space_group_name_H-M   'P 1'
#
loop_
_entity.id
_entity.type
_entity.pdbx_description
1 polymer ?
#
loop_
_entity_poly.entity_id
_entity_poly.type
_entity_poly.pdbx_seq_one_letter_code
_entity_poly.pdbx_strand_id
1 'polypeptide(L)'
;MRKIFTLLLILLFYPLSFWAQTAVVYVGGVELTSSESTPVYATTDDSGNVTTEGATADNYNIQWDGSTLTLRNATIKTSNNHTNVGGAAIGVANSSGEAALTIQLEGQKNTLSETSTGIYVYSSSGTASLTITGSGILTASGSSNGISVVSTTSNATLTIQNADVTATAEFGIGVSVQADNSYNASLTVEGGSLTASGASGRKGIHFPEGNPSLNVSGNTIVRADGGIASGTNEDEDVSTDGVGIIFNDKVGTVYGDVTLQEDLTIGEGESLDIPSGASLNTGDYTLTVNGGTLTGNVPQSGVVYKVTSVSLNKNSLTLDVGSTATLTATIKPDNASDKNVTWKSSDTNIATVDVDGKVTAVGAGIVTITATAADGSGEEATCTVTVSKATPTIQVTVPSDAVYDGKAKTATATVKDINGETLNETVAIAYYTTTDRTDANKVDNPTDAGTYYVTATFAGNDDYAEVTDKNSSFTIGKAKPTINLIVPTGEDLIYNGQAKAATATVIGVEGETLDAPTITYYMDAGMTTAAASTIDIGTYYVKAVYAESTNYESVEKIGTFTVTTANITITRPEEQEETITLEPGSVSFTLIATISGLPEGERNGTWNWVSNEPDVARVTPITTRSKGDIISTAQVTPVSEGTATITVTYTSKNYTGTLTYAISVKAKEDPDPTPQPDPDPIYYNIYLDDVCEGVESSLSRGVVKEGNQVSVYVEVEEGYDAENLKVSFKRSLYGYWEEVEEGVQPGEYIIYNVYADIYIKIEGVEKIEEPTGMEDIEGAKVYAQDGNLYVYTSQPQEAAIITMNGAIVKRERQEGWRFYSLPKGIYIIGIGEERYKVVVR
;
A
#
# COMPACT_ATOMS: atom_id res chain seq x y z
N MET A 1 52.43 -12.68 132.73
CA MET A 1 51.97 -11.28 132.67
C MET A 1 52.99 -10.42 131.94
N ARG A 2 52.87 -10.36 130.62
CA ARG A 2 53.71 -9.58 129.69
C ARG A 2 52.81 -9.25 128.50
N LYS A 3 52.88 -8.01 128.00
CA LYS A 3 52.33 -7.51 126.73
C LYS A 3 50.82 -7.26 126.65
N ILE A 4 50.34 -6.19 127.27
CA ILE A 4 49.14 -5.45 126.85
C ILE A 4 49.42 -3.98 127.17
N PHE A 5 49.87 -3.18 126.20
CA PHE A 5 49.79 -1.70 126.15
C PHE A 5 50.65 -1.11 124.99
N THR A 6 50.70 -1.81 123.85
CA THR A 6 51.28 -1.28 122.60
C THR A 6 50.51 -1.85 121.42
N LEU A 7 49.18 -1.70 121.46
CA LEU A 7 48.27 -2.12 120.40
C LEU A 7 47.01 -1.23 120.42
N LEU A 8 47.21 0.10 120.42
CA LEU A 8 46.10 1.05 120.24
C LEU A 8 46.60 2.39 119.67
N LEU A 9 47.49 2.34 118.66
CA LEU A 9 47.85 3.54 117.87
C LEU A 9 48.50 3.22 116.51
N ILE A 10 48.20 2.06 115.91
CA ILE A 10 48.60 1.70 114.52
C ILE A 10 47.42 0.98 113.83
N LEU A 11 46.25 1.61 113.86
CA LEU A 11 45.04 1.12 113.17
C LEU A 11 44.24 2.25 112.52
N LEU A 12 44.89 3.40 112.27
CA LEU A 12 44.28 4.60 111.68
C LEU A 12 44.98 5.12 110.41
N PHE A 13 45.89 4.34 109.82
CA PHE A 13 46.53 4.66 108.53
C PHE A 13 46.72 3.40 107.68
N TYR A 14 45.67 2.60 107.51
CA TYR A 14 45.53 1.85 106.26
C TYR A 14 44.66 2.72 105.35
N PRO A 15 45.13 3.13 104.16
CA PRO A 15 44.17 3.48 103.13
C PRO A 15 43.30 2.23 102.95
N LEU A 16 42.01 2.34 103.28
CA LEU A 16 41.02 1.46 102.69
C LEU A 16 41.06 1.77 101.20
N SER A 17 42.00 1.15 100.48
CA SER A 17 41.87 0.95 99.05
C SER A 17 40.66 0.04 98.90
N PHE A 18 39.50 0.68 98.74
CA PHE A 18 38.33 0.04 98.14
C PHE A 18 38.84 -0.55 96.83
N TRP A 19 38.95 -1.88 96.77
CA TRP A 19 39.20 -2.57 95.52
C TRP A 19 37.94 -2.37 94.69
N ALA A 20 37.94 -1.40 93.78
CA ALA A 20 36.93 -1.35 92.74
C ALA A 20 37.13 -2.61 91.89
N GLN A 21 36.12 -3.48 91.85
CA GLN A 21 36.16 -4.65 90.99
C GLN A 21 36.07 -4.17 89.54
N THR A 22 37.05 -4.54 88.71
CA THR A 22 37.03 -4.25 87.28
C THR A 22 35.82 -4.95 86.65
N ALA A 23 35.06 -4.22 85.83
CA ALA A 23 33.90 -4.80 85.15
C ALA A 23 34.36 -5.93 84.21
N VAL A 24 33.60 -7.03 84.18
CA VAL A 24 33.92 -8.20 83.38
C VAL A 24 33.11 -8.17 82.09
N VAL A 25 33.75 -8.46 80.95
CA VAL A 25 33.11 -8.53 79.63
C VAL A 25 32.76 -9.97 79.29
N TYR A 26 31.49 -10.18 78.91
CA TYR A 26 30.97 -11.45 78.42
C TYR A 26 30.62 -11.33 76.95
N VAL A 27 31.03 -12.31 76.14
CA VAL A 27 30.73 -12.37 74.70
C VAL A 27 30.26 -13.79 74.36
N GLY A 28 29.02 -13.93 73.87
CA GLY A 28 28.39 -15.24 73.60
C GLY A 28 28.31 -16.16 74.83
N GLY A 29 28.25 -15.58 76.03
CA GLY A 29 28.30 -16.32 77.30
C GLY A 29 29.72 -16.73 77.76
N VAL A 30 30.76 -16.38 77.01
CA VAL A 30 32.17 -16.59 77.39
C VAL A 30 32.72 -15.36 78.09
N GLU A 31 33.32 -15.56 79.27
CA GLU A 31 34.02 -14.51 80.01
C GLU A 31 35.37 -14.20 79.37
N LEU A 32 35.62 -12.95 78.98
CA LEU A 32 36.90 -12.51 78.43
C LEU A 32 37.69 -11.74 79.50
N THR A 33 38.72 -12.39 80.04
CA THR A 33 39.63 -11.79 81.05
C THR A 33 41.00 -11.55 80.43
N SER A 34 41.33 -10.29 80.16
CA SER A 34 42.67 -9.87 79.72
C SER A 34 43.45 -9.22 80.86
N SER A 35 44.78 -9.18 80.71
CA SER A 35 45.65 -8.27 81.46
C SER A 35 46.12 -7.17 80.51
N GLU A 36 46.49 -5.98 81.01
CA GLU A 36 46.95 -4.82 80.19
C GLU A 36 48.12 -5.14 79.22
N SER A 37 48.72 -6.32 79.32
CA SER A 37 49.85 -6.77 78.48
C SER A 37 49.55 -7.95 77.55
N THR A 38 48.34 -8.54 77.59
CA THR A 38 47.98 -9.73 76.79
C THR A 38 46.52 -9.68 76.32
N PRO A 39 46.24 -9.36 75.03
CA PRO A 39 44.88 -9.41 74.50
C PRO A 39 44.36 -10.85 74.46
N VAL A 40 43.05 -11.00 74.64
CA VAL A 40 42.33 -12.27 74.47
C VAL A 40 41.73 -12.30 73.07
N TYR A 41 41.98 -13.39 72.35
CA TYR A 41 41.40 -13.65 71.03
C TYR A 41 40.30 -14.70 71.15
N ALA A 42 39.21 -14.48 70.43
CA ALA A 42 38.12 -15.43 70.28
C ALA A 42 37.67 -15.48 68.81
N THR A 43 37.04 -16.60 68.46
CA THR A 43 36.39 -16.81 67.18
C THR A 43 34.95 -17.27 67.38
N THR A 44 34.15 -17.23 66.31
CA THR A 44 32.78 -17.76 66.29
C THR A 44 32.71 -18.95 65.36
N ASP A 45 32.13 -20.07 65.80
CA ASP A 45 31.87 -21.22 64.94
C ASP A 45 30.74 -20.93 63.92
N ASP A 46 30.47 -21.86 63.00
CA ASP A 46 29.41 -21.75 61.98
C ASP A 46 28.00 -21.57 62.59
N SER A 47 27.82 -21.92 63.87
CA SER A 47 26.57 -21.75 64.61
C SER A 47 26.50 -20.43 65.38
N GLY A 48 27.58 -19.65 65.39
CA GLY A 48 27.70 -18.38 66.10
C GLY A 48 28.07 -18.51 67.58
N ASN A 49 28.52 -19.69 68.03
CA ASN A 49 29.03 -19.85 69.40
C ASN A 49 30.44 -19.28 69.49
N VAL A 50 30.70 -18.56 70.58
CA VAL A 50 32.00 -17.94 70.84
C VAL A 50 32.94 -18.96 71.50
N THR A 51 34.18 -19.06 71.02
CA THR A 51 35.24 -19.87 71.63
C THR A 51 36.57 -19.15 71.61
N THR A 52 37.34 -19.28 72.69
CA THR A 52 38.74 -18.82 72.78
C THR A 52 39.73 -19.90 72.37
N GLU A 53 39.27 -21.15 72.20
CA GLU A 53 40.13 -22.27 71.83
C GLU A 53 40.59 -22.15 70.37
N GLY A 54 41.90 -22.15 70.14
CA GLY A 54 42.48 -22.06 68.79
C GLY A 54 42.43 -20.67 68.14
N ALA A 55 41.87 -19.66 68.83
CA ALA A 55 41.87 -18.28 68.38
C ALA A 55 43.22 -17.60 68.68
N THR A 56 43.76 -16.90 67.69
CA THR A 56 45.06 -16.21 67.72
C THR A 56 44.94 -14.85 67.04
N ALA A 57 46.01 -14.06 67.07
CA ALA A 57 46.07 -12.78 66.38
C ALA A 57 45.85 -12.89 64.85
N ASP A 58 46.05 -14.06 64.24
CA ASP A 58 45.95 -14.26 62.79
C ASP A 58 44.56 -14.72 62.31
N ASN A 59 43.69 -15.21 63.20
CA ASN A 59 42.44 -15.88 62.83
C ASN A 59 41.24 -15.55 63.74
N TYR A 60 41.32 -14.47 64.51
CA TYR A 60 40.22 -14.01 65.36
C TYR A 60 39.16 -13.23 64.57
N ASN A 61 37.94 -13.23 65.10
CA ASN A 61 36.91 -12.25 64.73
C ASN A 61 36.42 -11.43 65.93
N ILE A 62 36.84 -11.80 67.14
CA ILE A 62 36.60 -11.10 68.39
C ILE A 62 37.94 -10.95 69.13
N GLN A 63 38.26 -9.73 69.58
CA GLN A 63 39.44 -9.47 70.39
C GLN A 63 39.07 -8.56 71.56
N TRP A 64 39.55 -8.89 72.76
CA TRP A 64 39.42 -8.07 73.94
C TRP A 64 40.81 -7.71 74.49
N ASP A 65 41.15 -6.42 74.50
CA ASP A 65 42.46 -5.94 74.99
C ASP A 65 42.46 -5.49 76.46
N GLY A 66 41.31 -5.52 77.12
CA GLY A 66 41.11 -5.00 78.50
C GLY A 66 40.41 -3.65 78.55
N SER A 67 40.24 -3.00 77.40
CA SER A 67 39.53 -1.73 77.25
C SER A 67 38.54 -1.74 76.08
N THR A 68 38.94 -2.35 74.96
CA THR A 68 38.23 -2.31 73.68
C THR A 68 37.95 -3.72 73.19
N LEU A 69 36.69 -3.93 72.79
CA LEU A 69 36.20 -5.14 72.14
C LEU A 69 36.19 -4.91 70.63
N THR A 70 37.13 -5.51 69.92
CA THR A 70 37.22 -5.40 68.47
C THR A 70 36.42 -6.53 67.80
N LEU A 71 35.51 -6.16 66.91
CA LEU A 71 34.68 -7.10 66.12
C LEU A 71 35.00 -6.99 64.63
N ARG A 72 35.25 -8.14 64.00
CA ARG A 72 35.59 -8.28 62.58
C ARG A 72 34.80 -9.40 61.93
N ASN A 73 33.65 -9.06 61.35
CA ASN A 73 32.75 -10.03 60.72
C ASN A 73 32.30 -11.13 61.70
N ALA A 74 32.05 -10.77 62.96
CA ALA A 74 31.66 -11.72 64.00
C ALA A 74 30.15 -12.03 63.95
N THR A 75 29.79 -13.30 64.10
CA THR A 75 28.39 -13.73 64.33
C THR A 75 28.28 -14.32 65.73
N ILE A 76 27.68 -13.59 66.67
CA ILE A 76 27.62 -13.96 68.09
C ILE A 76 26.19 -14.34 68.46
N LYS A 77 26.03 -15.54 69.01
CA LYS A 77 24.79 -16.03 69.61
C LYS A 77 25.02 -16.42 71.05
N THR A 78 23.94 -16.47 71.84
CA THR A 78 23.99 -16.95 73.24
C THR A 78 23.20 -18.23 73.38
N SER A 79 23.88 -19.31 73.78
CA SER A 79 23.23 -20.60 74.08
C SER A 79 22.83 -20.75 75.56
N ASN A 80 23.27 -19.85 76.45
CA ASN A 80 23.12 -19.97 77.89
C ASN A 80 22.63 -18.66 78.53
N ASN A 81 21.62 -18.75 79.41
CA ASN A 81 21.17 -17.64 80.27
C ASN A 81 22.26 -17.33 81.32
N HIS A 82 23.24 -16.51 80.95
CA HIS A 82 24.25 -16.05 81.90
C HIS A 82 23.62 -15.00 82.85
N THR A 83 23.51 -15.34 84.13
CA THR A 83 22.74 -14.56 85.12
C THR A 83 23.30 -13.16 85.38
N ASN A 84 24.61 -12.94 85.14
CA ASN A 84 25.27 -11.67 85.45
C ASN A 84 25.03 -10.57 84.40
N VAL A 85 24.66 -10.95 83.17
CA VAL A 85 24.43 -10.00 82.06
C VAL A 85 23.10 -10.24 81.34
N GLY A 86 22.15 -10.88 82.02
CA GLY A 86 20.76 -11.01 81.53
C GLY A 86 20.59 -11.79 80.22
N GLY A 87 21.53 -12.68 79.88
CA GLY A 87 21.51 -13.42 78.61
C GLY A 87 21.86 -12.57 77.38
N ALA A 88 22.69 -11.53 77.56
CA ALA A 88 23.12 -10.67 76.46
C ALA A 88 24.19 -11.29 75.57
N ALA A 89 24.18 -10.97 74.27
CA ALA A 89 25.21 -11.39 73.32
C ALA A 89 26.58 -10.81 73.69
N ILE A 90 26.60 -9.53 74.01
CA ILE A 90 27.73 -8.83 74.58
C ILE A 90 27.25 -8.14 75.85
N GLY A 91 27.89 -8.42 76.98
CA GLY A 91 27.42 -7.99 78.29
C GLY A 91 28.54 -7.47 79.18
N VAL A 92 28.32 -6.33 79.82
CA VAL A 92 29.17 -5.80 80.90
C VAL A 92 28.30 -5.41 82.08
N ALA A 93 28.57 -5.96 83.26
CA ALA A 93 27.86 -5.61 84.48
C ALA A 93 28.85 -5.32 85.62
N ASN A 94 28.65 -4.22 86.35
CA ASN A 94 29.43 -3.89 87.54
C ASN A 94 28.54 -3.46 88.72
N SER A 95 28.62 -4.18 89.83
CA SER A 95 27.83 -3.90 91.04
C SER A 95 28.54 -3.00 92.06
N SER A 96 29.80 -2.62 91.80
CA SER A 96 30.66 -1.93 92.77
C SER A 96 31.42 -0.72 92.20
N GLY A 97 31.15 -0.37 90.93
CA GLY A 97 31.82 0.71 90.21
C GLY A 97 31.24 0.92 88.82
N GLU A 98 32.02 1.58 87.96
CA GLU A 98 31.63 1.89 86.58
C GLU A 98 31.58 0.64 85.70
N ALA A 99 30.65 0.62 84.76
CA ALA A 99 30.55 -0.37 83.69
C ALA A 99 30.76 0.33 82.35
N ALA A 100 31.94 0.18 81.75
CA ALA A 100 32.30 0.81 80.50
C ALA A 100 32.65 -0.25 79.44
N LEU A 101 32.15 -0.09 78.23
CA LEU A 101 32.46 -0.94 77.08
C LEU A 101 32.68 -0.09 75.84
N THR A 102 33.84 -0.26 75.20
CA THR A 102 34.08 0.23 73.84
C THR A 102 34.08 -0.95 72.88
N ILE A 103 33.27 -0.88 71.83
CA ILE A 103 33.24 -1.83 70.72
C ILE A 103 33.81 -1.13 69.49
N GLN A 104 34.90 -1.67 68.95
CA GLN A 104 35.53 -1.22 67.71
C GLN A 104 35.12 -2.15 66.56
N LEU A 105 34.49 -1.61 65.52
CA LEU A 105 34.11 -2.34 64.33
C LEU A 105 35.18 -2.15 63.24
N GLU A 106 35.70 -3.25 62.70
CA GLU A 106 36.72 -3.24 61.64
C GLU A 106 36.34 -4.13 60.43
N GLY A 107 35.13 -4.68 60.43
CA GLY A 107 34.57 -5.52 59.37
C GLY A 107 33.24 -4.98 58.82
N GLN A 108 32.82 -5.51 57.68
CA GLN A 108 31.63 -5.03 56.95
C GLN A 108 30.31 -5.62 57.49
N LYS A 109 30.33 -6.67 58.32
CA LYS A 109 29.08 -7.24 58.86
C LYS A 109 29.28 -7.98 60.18
N ASN A 110 28.93 -7.35 61.30
CA ASN A 110 28.85 -8.01 62.60
C ASN A 110 27.39 -8.25 62.97
N THR A 111 27.07 -9.41 63.53
CA THR A 111 25.70 -9.80 63.86
C THR A 111 25.63 -10.42 65.24
N LEU A 112 24.77 -9.89 66.10
CA LEU A 112 24.40 -10.43 67.40
C LEU A 112 22.94 -10.86 67.29
N SER A 113 22.62 -12.12 67.56
CA SER A 113 21.27 -12.66 67.39
C SER A 113 20.96 -13.84 68.28
N GLU A 114 19.69 -14.23 68.37
CA GLU A 114 19.21 -15.32 69.23
C GLU A 114 19.58 -15.10 70.72
N THR A 115 19.43 -13.86 71.19
CA THR A 115 19.80 -13.46 72.55
C THR A 115 18.63 -12.80 73.27
N SER A 116 18.71 -12.69 74.60
CA SER A 116 17.74 -11.89 75.37
C SER A 116 17.92 -10.39 75.08
N THR A 117 19.17 -9.94 75.04
CA THR A 117 19.55 -8.57 74.69
C THR A 117 20.78 -8.60 73.79
N GLY A 118 20.81 -7.85 72.69
CA GLY A 118 21.99 -7.84 71.81
C GLY A 118 23.24 -7.34 72.57
N ILE A 119 23.17 -6.13 73.11
CA ILE A 119 24.23 -5.56 73.97
C ILE A 119 23.64 -5.04 75.28
N TYR A 120 24.22 -5.45 76.40
CA TYR A 120 23.79 -5.02 77.73
C TYR A 120 24.95 -4.44 78.55
N VAL A 121 24.83 -3.18 78.97
CA VAL A 121 25.79 -2.53 79.87
C VAL A 121 25.06 -2.06 81.12
N TYR A 122 25.44 -2.57 82.29
CA TYR A 122 24.76 -2.34 83.56
C TYR A 122 25.70 -1.92 84.69
N SER A 123 25.36 -0.84 85.40
CA SER A 123 26.01 -0.48 86.67
C SER A 123 25.00 -0.17 87.78
N SER A 124 25.19 -0.75 88.96
CA SER A 124 24.35 -0.47 90.12
C SER A 124 24.90 0.60 91.08
N SER A 125 26.14 1.06 90.86
CA SER A 125 26.82 1.97 91.79
C SER A 125 27.77 2.98 91.11
N GLY A 126 27.70 3.11 89.78
CA GLY A 126 28.55 3.98 88.98
C GLY A 126 27.96 4.25 87.59
N THR A 127 28.73 4.89 86.72
CA THR A 127 28.32 5.19 85.34
C THR A 127 28.23 3.92 84.49
N ALA A 128 27.25 3.85 83.59
CA ALA A 128 27.15 2.84 82.54
C ALA A 128 27.41 3.49 81.18
N SER A 129 28.46 3.07 80.48
CA SER A 129 28.84 3.66 79.19
C SER A 129 29.12 2.60 78.13
N LEU A 130 28.50 2.79 76.96
CA LEU A 130 28.74 1.99 75.76
C LEU A 130 29.17 2.93 74.63
N THR A 131 30.34 2.67 74.05
CA THR A 131 30.79 3.31 72.80
C THR A 131 30.88 2.26 71.72
N ILE A 132 30.23 2.46 70.58
CA ILE A 132 30.36 1.66 69.36
C ILE A 132 31.01 2.57 68.32
N THR A 133 32.16 2.17 67.79
CA THR A 133 32.95 3.03 66.91
C THR A 133 33.58 2.26 65.75
N GLY A 134 33.93 2.99 64.68
CA GLY A 134 34.58 2.44 63.49
C GLY A 134 33.64 2.22 62.32
N SER A 135 34.19 2.22 61.11
CA SER A 135 33.46 2.20 59.83
C SER A 135 32.78 0.86 59.46
N GLY A 136 32.42 0.06 60.46
CA GLY A 136 31.80 -1.25 60.26
C GLY A 136 30.31 -1.23 60.54
N ILE A 137 29.65 -2.31 60.11
CA ILE A 137 28.22 -2.52 60.32
C ILE A 137 28.01 -3.48 61.49
N LEU A 138 27.04 -3.16 62.35
CA LEU A 138 26.63 -3.99 63.48
C LEU A 138 25.11 -4.14 63.50
N THR A 139 24.63 -5.38 63.41
CA THR A 139 23.25 -5.73 63.72
C THR A 139 23.20 -6.35 65.12
N ALA A 140 22.57 -5.67 66.08
CA ALA A 140 22.35 -6.14 67.43
C ALA A 140 20.87 -6.48 67.66
N SER A 141 20.51 -7.76 67.65
CA SER A 141 19.14 -8.21 67.89
C SER A 141 18.99 -8.98 69.20
N GLY A 142 17.87 -8.76 69.88
CA GLY A 142 17.49 -9.47 71.10
C GLY A 142 15.98 -9.66 71.24
N SER A 143 15.55 -10.63 72.05
CA SER A 143 14.13 -10.84 72.30
C SER A 143 13.52 -9.71 73.15
N SER A 144 14.29 -9.15 74.09
CA SER A 144 13.86 -8.07 74.97
C SER A 144 14.37 -6.70 74.51
N ASN A 145 15.66 -6.54 74.23
CA ASN A 145 16.20 -5.30 73.70
C ASN A 145 17.28 -5.55 72.65
N GLY A 146 17.42 -4.67 71.65
CA GLY A 146 18.60 -4.70 70.78
C GLY A 146 19.84 -4.26 71.55
N ILE A 147 19.78 -3.06 72.12
CA ILE A 147 20.83 -2.48 72.98
C ILE A 147 20.20 -1.92 74.25
N SER A 148 20.80 -2.18 75.40
CA SER A 148 20.35 -1.65 76.69
C SER A 148 21.54 -1.18 77.54
N VAL A 149 21.52 0.09 77.94
CA VAL A 149 22.53 0.73 78.79
C VAL A 149 21.84 1.28 80.04
N VAL A 150 22.22 0.81 81.22
CA VAL A 150 21.49 1.07 82.45
C VAL A 150 22.43 1.43 83.60
N SER A 151 22.23 2.59 84.22
CA SER A 151 22.83 2.96 85.50
C SER A 151 21.75 3.29 86.53
N THR A 152 21.85 2.76 87.74
CA THR A 152 20.86 3.04 88.80
C THR A 152 21.26 4.17 89.75
N THR A 153 22.46 4.73 89.61
CA THR A 153 23.02 5.72 90.57
C THR A 153 23.89 6.80 89.92
N SER A 154 24.02 6.80 88.59
CA SER A 154 24.83 7.74 87.83
C SER A 154 24.30 7.87 86.40
N ASN A 155 25.08 8.48 85.50
CA ASN A 155 24.72 8.62 84.09
C ASN A 155 24.72 7.26 83.36
N ALA A 156 23.87 7.16 82.34
CA ALA A 156 23.90 6.10 81.34
C ALA A 156 24.15 6.73 79.96
N THR A 157 25.12 6.22 79.21
CA THR A 157 25.52 6.83 77.94
C THR A 157 25.76 5.78 76.86
N LEU A 158 25.11 5.94 75.72
CA LEU A 158 25.38 5.22 74.49
C LEU A 158 25.93 6.21 73.46
N THR A 159 27.12 5.92 72.93
CA THR A 159 27.74 6.67 71.85
C THR A 159 27.96 5.76 70.66
N ILE A 160 27.49 6.15 69.48
CA ILE A 160 27.77 5.51 68.20
C ILE A 160 28.57 6.51 67.37
N GLN A 161 29.74 6.11 66.88
CA GLN A 161 30.67 7.00 66.20
C GLN A 161 31.21 6.39 64.91
N ASN A 162 30.86 6.98 63.77
CA ASN A 162 31.27 6.57 62.43
C ASN A 162 30.95 5.09 62.12
N ALA A 163 29.86 4.56 62.70
CA ALA A 163 29.45 3.16 62.60
C ALA A 163 27.98 3.07 62.17
N ASP A 164 27.64 2.01 61.43
CA ASP A 164 26.27 1.72 61.04
C ASP A 164 25.69 0.65 61.95
N VAL A 165 24.71 1.03 62.77
CA VAL A 165 24.15 0.17 63.81
C VAL A 165 22.67 -0.07 63.55
N THR A 166 22.28 -1.34 63.50
CA THR A 166 20.90 -1.78 63.48
C THR A 166 20.58 -2.49 64.79
N ALA A 167 19.78 -1.91 65.67
CA ALA A 167 19.38 -2.45 66.95
C ALA A 167 17.90 -2.85 66.92
N THR A 168 17.61 -4.15 67.03
CA THR A 168 16.24 -4.66 66.87
C THR A 168 15.79 -5.50 68.06
N ALA A 169 14.51 -5.41 68.39
CA ALA A 169 13.91 -6.23 69.44
C ALA A 169 12.66 -6.97 68.95
N GLU A 170 12.56 -8.27 69.27
CA GLU A 170 11.42 -9.09 68.89
C GLU A 170 10.16 -8.78 69.73
N PHE A 171 10.32 -8.54 71.04
CA PHE A 171 9.22 -8.29 71.97
C PHE A 171 9.36 -7.00 72.79
N GLY A 172 10.47 -6.27 72.66
CA GLY A 172 10.74 -5.05 73.43
C GLY A 172 11.31 -3.91 72.61
N ILE A 173 12.35 -3.24 73.11
CA ILE A 173 12.80 -1.93 72.62
C ILE A 173 14.08 -2.10 71.78
N GLY A 174 14.18 -1.40 70.66
CA GLY A 174 15.41 -1.42 69.84
C GLY A 174 16.63 -0.96 70.65
N VAL A 175 16.58 0.28 71.16
CA VAL A 175 17.60 0.90 72.01
C VAL A 175 16.97 1.45 73.28
N SER A 176 17.45 1.01 74.45
CA SER A 176 17.05 1.51 75.76
C SER A 176 18.23 2.12 76.52
N VAL A 177 18.11 3.38 76.94
CA VAL A 177 19.13 4.05 77.78
C VAL A 177 18.45 4.56 79.04
N GLN A 178 18.86 4.06 80.21
CA GLN A 178 18.21 4.33 81.48
C GLN A 178 19.21 4.81 82.53
N ALA A 179 18.93 5.96 83.15
CA ALA A 179 19.62 6.46 84.33
C ALA A 179 18.60 6.73 85.46
N ASP A 180 19.04 6.87 86.71
CA ASP A 180 18.18 7.45 87.74
C ASP A 180 17.79 8.90 87.36
N ASN A 181 16.59 9.35 87.75
CA ASN A 181 16.03 10.66 87.37
C ASN A 181 16.90 11.88 87.75
N SER A 182 17.89 11.71 88.62
CA SER A 182 18.87 12.74 88.98
C SER A 182 20.02 12.88 87.97
N TYR A 183 20.11 11.99 86.99
CA TYR A 183 21.26 11.82 86.09
C TYR A 183 20.84 11.77 84.63
N ASN A 184 21.81 11.83 83.73
CA ASN A 184 21.56 11.88 82.29
C ASN A 184 21.47 10.47 81.70
N ALA A 185 20.45 10.25 80.88
CA ALA A 185 20.31 9.11 80.00
C ALA A 185 20.53 9.60 78.57
N SER A 186 21.72 9.39 78.02
CA SER A 186 22.18 10.06 76.81
C SER A 186 22.49 9.09 75.68
N LEU A 187 21.96 9.37 74.49
CA LEU A 187 22.31 8.73 73.24
C LEU A 187 23.00 9.75 72.32
N THR A 188 24.19 9.43 71.85
CA THR A 188 24.92 10.23 70.86
C THR A 188 25.19 9.39 69.62
N VAL A 189 24.87 9.93 68.45
CA VAL A 189 25.23 9.35 67.15
C VAL A 189 26.02 10.39 66.36
N GLU A 190 27.29 10.09 66.07
CA GLU A 190 28.24 10.99 65.39
C GLU A 190 28.77 10.31 64.14
N GLY A 191 28.26 10.69 62.97
CA GLY A 191 28.55 9.99 61.72
C GLY A 191 28.01 8.55 61.68
N GLY A 192 27.99 7.94 60.49
CA GLY A 192 27.33 6.64 60.30
C GLY A 192 25.82 6.75 60.48
N SER A 193 25.18 5.64 60.89
CA SER A 193 23.72 5.55 61.01
C SER A 193 23.28 4.71 62.22
N LEU A 194 22.07 4.98 62.72
CA LEU A 194 21.38 4.14 63.70
C LEU A 194 19.98 3.82 63.19
N THR A 195 19.66 2.54 63.02
CA THR A 195 18.28 2.05 62.90
C THR A 195 17.92 1.27 64.14
N ALA A 196 16.97 1.77 64.92
CA ALA A 196 16.49 1.17 66.15
C ALA A 196 15.02 0.79 65.99
N SER A 197 14.70 -0.50 66.03
CA SER A 197 13.34 -0.99 65.79
C SER A 197 12.83 -1.79 66.99
N GLY A 198 11.74 -1.31 67.59
CA GLY A 198 11.02 -2.02 68.62
C GLY A 198 10.04 -3.05 68.04
N ALA A 199 9.54 -3.93 68.89
CA ALA A 199 8.40 -4.79 68.56
C ALA A 199 7.14 -3.97 68.28
N SER A 200 6.09 -4.61 67.74
CA SER A 200 4.79 -3.94 67.53
C SER A 200 4.28 -3.33 68.85
N GLY A 201 4.01 -2.02 68.85
CA GLY A 201 3.60 -1.27 70.05
C GLY A 201 4.73 -0.94 71.03
N ARG A 202 5.99 -1.17 70.66
CA ARG A 202 7.18 -0.77 71.41
C ARG A 202 7.98 0.26 70.62
N LYS A 203 8.86 0.95 71.35
CA LYS A 203 9.65 2.06 70.80
C LYS A 203 10.93 1.57 70.17
N GLY A 204 11.34 2.26 69.11
CA GLY A 204 12.66 2.08 68.53
C GLY A 204 13.71 2.55 69.52
N ILE A 205 13.54 3.75 70.06
CA ILE A 205 14.41 4.34 71.09
C ILE A 205 13.57 4.70 72.31
N HIS A 206 14.00 4.30 73.50
CA HIS A 206 13.31 4.60 74.75
C HIS A 206 14.30 5.03 75.83
N PHE A 207 13.96 6.10 76.55
CA PHE A 207 14.61 6.54 77.77
C PHE A 207 13.67 6.30 78.96
N PRO A 208 13.68 5.13 79.61
CA PRO A 208 12.67 4.79 80.62
C PRO A 208 12.70 5.70 81.85
N GLU A 209 13.90 6.12 82.27
CA GLU A 209 14.17 6.99 83.42
C GLU A 209 15.43 7.82 83.14
N GLY A 210 15.61 8.91 83.90
CA GLY A 210 16.73 9.83 83.74
C GLY A 210 16.32 11.11 83.00
N ASN A 211 17.29 12.00 82.81
CA ASN A 211 17.16 13.17 81.96
C ASN A 211 17.56 12.78 80.52
N PRO A 212 16.59 12.57 79.60
CA PRO A 212 16.86 12.04 78.28
C PRO A 212 17.57 13.07 77.40
N SER A 213 18.56 12.64 76.61
CA SER A 213 19.13 13.45 75.54
C SER A 213 19.49 12.60 74.33
N LEU A 214 19.17 13.11 73.14
CA LEU A 214 19.54 12.53 71.85
C LEU A 214 20.35 13.57 71.06
N ASN A 215 21.63 13.30 70.90
CA ASN A 215 22.55 14.17 70.16
C ASN A 215 22.94 13.50 68.85
N VAL A 216 22.71 14.19 67.74
CA VAL A 216 23.12 13.74 66.40
C VAL A 216 24.14 14.70 65.82
N SER A 217 25.16 14.20 65.14
CA SER A 217 26.18 15.03 64.47
C SER A 217 26.82 14.29 63.31
N GLY A 218 27.62 14.99 62.50
CA GLY A 218 28.35 14.36 61.39
C GLY A 218 27.46 13.89 60.23
N ASN A 219 26.31 14.56 60.01
CA ASN A 219 25.32 14.21 58.98
C ASN A 219 24.66 12.84 59.14
N THR A 220 24.61 12.31 60.36
CA THR A 220 24.05 10.97 60.64
C THR A 220 22.56 10.89 60.34
N ILE A 221 22.10 9.68 60.02
CA ILE A 221 20.68 9.32 59.91
C ILE A 221 20.32 8.37 61.06
N VAL A 222 19.34 8.78 61.87
CA VAL A 222 18.75 7.97 62.94
C VAL A 222 17.32 7.62 62.57
N ARG A 223 16.99 6.34 62.59
CA ARG A 223 15.64 5.82 62.39
C ARG A 223 15.18 5.09 63.65
N ALA A 224 14.14 5.59 64.29
CA ALA A 224 13.52 4.99 65.47
C ALA A 224 12.16 4.41 65.07
N ASP A 225 12.14 3.19 64.51
CA ASP A 225 10.92 2.54 64.07
C ASP A 225 10.05 2.18 65.30
N GLY A 226 8.80 2.64 65.34
CA GLY A 226 7.94 2.61 66.54
C GLY A 226 8.06 3.85 67.43
N GLY A 227 8.97 4.77 67.10
CA GLY A 227 9.11 6.09 67.70
C GLY A 227 10.14 6.20 68.83
N ILE A 228 10.29 7.43 69.32
CA ILE A 228 11.16 7.86 70.42
C ILE A 228 10.28 8.22 71.62
N ALA A 229 10.64 7.78 72.81
CA ALA A 229 9.90 8.10 74.03
C ALA A 229 10.81 8.36 75.24
N SER A 230 10.32 9.17 76.19
CA SER A 230 10.87 9.32 77.54
C SER A 230 9.85 8.98 78.63
N GLY A 231 10.32 8.33 79.71
CA GLY A 231 9.46 7.95 80.82
C GLY A 231 8.41 6.90 80.44
N THR A 232 7.22 7.02 81.03
CA THR A 232 6.05 6.17 80.70
C THR A 232 5.21 6.72 79.55
N ASN A 233 5.55 7.90 79.01
CA ASN A 233 4.77 8.56 77.97
C ASN A 233 5.33 8.19 76.60
N GLU A 234 4.45 7.70 75.73
CA GLU A 234 4.87 7.10 74.46
C GLU A 234 5.24 8.13 73.37
N ASP A 235 4.99 9.43 73.57
CA ASP A 235 5.09 10.47 72.53
C ASP A 235 5.82 11.75 73.00
N GLU A 236 6.72 11.66 74.00
CA GLU A 236 7.53 12.83 74.40
C GLU A 236 8.75 13.00 73.50
N ASP A 237 8.82 14.15 72.81
CA ASP A 237 9.98 14.56 72.02
C ASP A 237 11.19 14.80 72.93
N VAL A 238 12.32 14.19 72.57
CA VAL A 238 13.61 14.42 73.22
C VAL A 238 14.28 15.66 72.59
N SER A 239 14.87 16.53 73.40
CA SER A 239 15.62 17.69 72.90
C SER A 239 16.82 17.27 72.07
N THR A 240 16.97 17.85 70.88
CA THR A 240 18.08 17.58 69.95
C THR A 240 18.75 18.89 69.52
N ASP A 241 20.04 19.05 69.80
CA ASP A 241 20.84 20.23 69.38
C ASP A 241 21.75 19.90 68.17
N GLY A 242 21.39 18.86 67.43
CA GLY A 242 22.30 18.14 66.53
C GLY A 242 22.33 18.58 65.05
N VAL A 243 23.27 18.02 64.30
CA VAL A 243 23.37 18.10 62.83
C VAL A 243 23.17 16.69 62.24
N GLY A 244 21.97 16.40 61.76
CA GLY A 244 21.59 15.08 61.24
C GLY A 244 20.10 14.96 60.89
N ILE A 245 19.67 13.77 60.49
CA ILE A 245 18.27 13.44 60.18
C ILE A 245 17.76 12.44 61.21
N ILE A 246 16.60 12.72 61.82
CA ILE A 246 15.98 11.81 62.77
C ILE A 246 14.57 11.47 62.27
N PHE A 247 14.31 10.18 62.06
CA PHE A 247 12.98 9.63 61.86
C PHE A 247 12.44 9.13 63.21
N ASN A 248 11.48 9.86 63.76
CA ASN A 248 10.65 9.43 64.87
C ASN A 248 9.46 8.65 64.29
N ASP A 249 9.57 7.32 64.28
CA ASP A 249 8.69 6.43 63.50
C ASP A 249 8.69 6.85 62.02
N LYS A 250 7.53 7.20 61.45
CA LYS A 250 7.40 7.62 60.06
C LYS A 250 7.68 9.11 59.83
N VAL A 251 7.94 9.89 60.88
CA VAL A 251 8.11 11.35 60.80
C VAL A 251 9.59 11.71 60.92
N GLY A 252 10.19 12.07 59.79
CA GLY A 252 11.54 12.58 59.66
C GLY A 252 11.65 14.09 59.90
N THR A 253 12.68 14.53 60.59
CA THR A 253 13.05 15.95 60.73
C THR A 253 14.55 16.13 60.51
N VAL A 254 14.90 17.16 59.73
CA VAL A 254 16.30 17.57 59.53
C VAL A 254 16.70 18.58 60.60
N TYR A 255 17.82 18.34 61.25
CA TYR A 255 18.41 19.22 62.25
C TYR A 255 19.75 19.76 61.75
N GLY A 256 19.91 21.09 61.76
CA GLY A 256 21.13 21.76 61.30
C GLY A 256 21.35 21.73 59.78
N ASP A 257 22.61 21.89 59.37
CA ASP A 257 23.04 21.85 57.97
C ASP A 257 23.55 20.45 57.61
N VAL A 258 22.70 19.64 56.98
CA VAL A 258 22.97 18.24 56.67
C VAL A 258 23.38 18.06 55.21
N THR A 259 24.43 17.26 54.96
CA THR A 259 24.72 16.72 53.63
C THR A 259 24.53 15.21 53.63
N LEU A 260 23.70 14.67 52.73
CA LEU A 260 23.47 13.22 52.63
C LEU A 260 24.78 12.46 52.45
N GLN A 261 24.86 11.30 53.10
CA GLN A 261 25.98 10.37 53.02
C GLN A 261 25.61 9.06 52.32
N GLU A 262 24.33 8.89 51.98
CA GLU A 262 23.74 7.76 51.27
C GLU A 262 22.43 8.20 50.59
N ASP A 263 21.93 7.39 49.66
CA ASP A 263 20.62 7.61 49.06
C ASP A 263 19.52 7.47 50.12
N LEU A 264 18.62 8.44 50.17
CA LEU A 264 17.52 8.46 51.12
C LEU A 264 16.19 8.34 50.37
N THR A 265 15.34 7.39 50.80
CA THR A 265 13.98 7.25 50.27
C THR A 265 12.97 7.63 51.34
N ILE A 266 12.02 8.50 51.00
CA ILE A 266 10.83 8.79 51.80
C ILE A 266 9.68 7.98 51.21
N GLY A 267 9.37 6.86 51.86
CA GLY A 267 8.40 5.88 51.41
C GLY A 267 6.95 6.27 51.68
N GLU A 268 6.03 5.38 51.33
CA GLU A 268 4.59 5.61 51.50
C GLU A 268 4.21 5.86 52.98
N GLY A 269 3.58 7.01 53.22
CA GLY A 269 3.15 7.44 54.54
C GLY A 269 4.28 7.94 55.45
N GLU A 270 5.51 8.02 54.97
CA GLU A 270 6.59 8.73 55.66
C GLU A 270 6.58 10.22 55.33
N SER A 271 7.12 11.03 56.24
CA SER A 271 7.39 12.44 55.98
C SER A 271 8.84 12.80 56.32
N LEU A 272 9.37 13.81 55.66
CA LEU A 272 10.60 14.49 56.05
C LEU A 272 10.34 16.00 56.01
N ASP A 273 10.42 16.64 57.18
CA ASP A 273 10.37 18.09 57.28
C ASP A 273 11.79 18.68 57.37
N ILE A 274 12.01 19.80 56.69
CA ILE A 274 13.24 20.59 56.74
C ILE A 274 12.87 21.95 57.35
N PRO A 275 12.88 22.08 58.69
CA PRO A 275 12.39 23.27 59.38
C PRO A 275 13.14 24.54 58.99
N SER A 276 12.53 25.69 59.30
CA SER A 276 13.20 26.98 59.17
C SER A 276 14.45 27.02 60.06
N GLY A 277 15.63 27.19 59.45
CA GLY A 277 16.92 27.19 60.14
C GLY A 277 17.73 25.90 59.94
N ALA A 278 17.14 24.88 59.32
CA ALA A 278 17.84 23.70 58.84
C ALA A 278 18.03 23.75 57.32
N SER A 279 19.01 23.02 56.81
CA SER A 279 19.24 22.81 55.38
C SER A 279 19.62 21.35 55.08
N LEU A 280 19.24 20.89 53.89
CA LEU A 280 19.60 19.57 53.39
C LEU A 280 20.28 19.71 52.02
N ASN A 281 21.49 19.20 51.90
CA ASN A 281 22.22 19.08 50.64
C ASN A 281 22.30 17.59 50.27
N THR A 282 21.93 17.27 49.03
CA THR A 282 21.93 15.90 48.51
C THR A 282 23.34 15.44 48.09
N GLY A 283 24.26 16.36 47.81
CA GLY A 283 25.62 16.02 47.36
C GLY A 283 25.57 15.20 46.08
N ASP A 284 26.25 14.05 46.09
CA ASP A 284 26.22 13.07 44.99
C ASP A 284 25.08 12.02 45.14
N TYR A 285 24.30 12.08 46.21
CA TYR A 285 23.23 11.14 46.53
C TYR A 285 21.85 11.64 46.09
N THR A 286 20.88 10.74 46.07
CA THR A 286 19.51 11.02 45.68
C THR A 286 18.57 10.99 46.88
N LEU A 287 17.77 12.04 47.02
CA LEU A 287 16.57 12.03 47.87
C LEU A 287 15.36 11.63 47.04
N THR A 288 14.91 10.39 47.18
CA THR A 288 13.74 9.86 46.47
C THR A 288 12.48 10.01 47.32
N VAL A 289 11.46 10.66 46.79
CA VAL A 289 10.12 10.74 47.41
C VAL A 289 9.20 9.79 46.65
N ASN A 290 8.85 8.65 47.28
CA ASN A 290 8.04 7.59 46.69
C ASN A 290 6.80 7.32 47.55
N GLY A 291 5.74 8.11 47.34
CA GLY A 291 4.52 8.06 48.16
C GLY A 291 4.61 8.80 49.50
N GLY A 292 5.79 9.30 49.86
CA GLY A 292 6.03 10.09 51.06
C GLY A 292 5.80 11.60 50.89
N THR A 293 5.99 12.35 51.97
CA THR A 293 5.83 13.81 52.00
C THR A 293 7.15 14.51 52.34
N LEU A 294 7.55 15.50 51.56
CA LEU A 294 8.74 16.33 51.80
C LEU A 294 8.33 17.79 51.96
N THR A 295 8.61 18.41 53.11
CA THR A 295 8.20 19.77 53.45
C THR A 295 9.35 20.65 53.94
N GLY A 296 9.09 21.96 54.02
CA GLY A 296 10.06 22.93 54.52
C GLY A 296 11.02 23.45 53.46
N ASN A 297 12.29 23.64 53.83
CA ASN A 297 13.36 24.15 52.95
C ASN A 297 13.89 23.04 52.00
N VAL A 298 13.03 22.59 51.08
CA VAL A 298 13.34 21.52 50.11
C VAL A 298 14.58 21.85 49.27
N PRO A 299 15.52 20.88 49.08
CA PRO A 299 16.69 21.08 48.22
C PRO A 299 16.29 21.40 46.78
N GLN A 300 17.00 22.31 46.13
CA GLN A 300 16.72 22.68 44.73
C GLN A 300 17.18 21.63 43.70
N SER A 301 18.02 20.66 44.10
CA SER A 301 18.57 19.63 43.23
C SER A 301 18.79 18.32 43.99
N GLY A 302 18.89 17.21 43.26
CA GLY A 302 19.05 15.85 43.81
C GLY A 302 17.78 15.27 44.45
N VAL A 303 16.62 15.90 44.24
CA VAL A 303 15.31 15.38 44.68
C VAL A 303 14.59 14.74 43.51
N VAL A 304 14.16 13.48 43.68
CA VAL A 304 13.41 12.72 42.70
C VAL A 304 12.03 12.37 43.26
N TYR A 305 10.97 12.91 42.64
CA TYR A 305 9.59 12.55 42.97
C TYR A 305 9.14 11.42 42.04
N LYS A 306 8.79 10.27 42.62
CA LYS A 306 8.21 9.15 41.89
C LYS A 306 6.73 9.36 41.62
N VAL A 307 6.25 8.76 40.53
CA VAL A 307 4.83 8.63 40.19
C VAL A 307 4.17 7.74 41.24
N THR A 308 2.99 8.16 41.71
CA THR A 308 2.16 7.43 42.68
C THR A 308 0.80 7.06 42.13
N SER A 309 0.41 7.62 40.97
CA SER A 309 -0.71 7.08 40.20
C SER A 309 -0.65 7.45 38.72
N VAL A 310 -1.15 6.54 37.89
CA VAL A 310 -1.49 6.75 36.48
C VAL A 310 -3.00 6.60 36.34
N SER A 311 -3.64 7.49 35.59
CA SER A 311 -5.07 7.36 35.26
C SER A 311 -5.32 7.69 33.80
N LEU A 312 -6.28 7.01 33.18
CA LEU A 312 -6.67 7.24 31.78
C LEU A 312 -7.97 8.03 31.69
N ASN A 313 -8.10 8.85 30.64
CA ASN A 313 -9.35 9.54 30.32
C ASN A 313 -10.53 8.58 30.07
N LYS A 314 -10.27 7.31 29.73
CA LYS A 314 -11.25 6.25 29.47
C LYS A 314 -10.71 4.90 29.94
N ASN A 315 -11.56 4.10 30.56
CA ASN A 315 -11.27 2.72 30.96
C ASN A 315 -11.82 1.67 29.97
N SER A 316 -12.68 2.07 29.04
CA SER A 316 -13.15 1.24 27.93
C SER A 316 -13.37 2.04 26.64
N LEU A 317 -13.16 1.38 25.50
CA LEU A 317 -13.44 1.89 24.16
C LEU A 317 -14.18 0.83 23.33
N THR A 318 -15.08 1.28 22.46
CA THR A 318 -15.66 0.45 21.41
C THR A 318 -15.33 1.10 20.07
N LEU A 319 -14.69 0.35 19.17
CA LEU A 319 -14.27 0.81 17.85
C LEU A 319 -14.72 -0.21 16.79
N ASP A 320 -14.82 0.22 15.54
CA ASP A 320 -14.92 -0.70 14.40
C ASP A 320 -13.51 -0.89 13.79
N VAL A 321 -13.27 -2.03 13.15
CA VAL A 321 -12.00 -2.29 12.42
C VAL A 321 -11.63 -1.10 11.51
N GLY A 322 -10.37 -0.66 11.58
CA GLY A 322 -9.86 0.50 10.83
C GLY A 322 -10.09 1.87 11.50
N SER A 323 -10.91 1.95 12.55
CA SER A 323 -11.13 3.19 13.31
C SER A 323 -9.99 3.48 14.31
N THR A 324 -9.92 4.73 14.78
CA THR A 324 -8.91 5.16 15.76
C THR A 324 -9.52 5.96 16.91
N ALA A 325 -8.87 5.95 18.07
CA ALA A 325 -9.20 6.81 19.21
C ALA A 325 -7.95 7.08 20.06
N THR A 326 -7.91 8.22 20.75
CA THR A 326 -6.78 8.59 21.62
C THR A 326 -7.13 8.38 23.10
N LEU A 327 -6.23 7.70 23.81
CA LEU A 327 -6.18 7.63 25.27
C LEU A 327 -5.19 8.66 25.80
N THR A 328 -5.51 9.29 26.92
CA THR A 328 -4.65 10.28 27.56
C THR A 328 -4.39 9.86 28.99
N ALA A 329 -3.11 9.70 29.33
CA ALA A 329 -2.66 9.38 30.68
C ALA A 329 -2.46 10.66 31.50
N THR A 330 -2.95 10.65 32.74
CA THR A 330 -2.75 11.69 33.76
C THR A 330 -1.90 11.11 34.88
N ILE A 331 -0.78 11.76 35.17
CA ILE A 331 0.23 11.32 36.14
C ILE A 331 0.11 12.15 37.42
N LYS A 332 0.17 11.47 38.58
CA LYS A 332 0.34 12.12 39.89
C LYS A 332 1.56 11.57 40.62
N PRO A 333 2.22 12.37 41.46
CA PRO A 333 1.91 13.78 41.75
C PRO A 333 2.31 14.73 40.60
N ASP A 334 1.80 15.96 40.62
CA ASP A 334 2.05 16.95 39.54
C ASP A 334 3.52 17.38 39.45
N ASN A 335 4.31 17.14 40.49
CA ASN A 335 5.75 17.41 40.53
C ASN A 335 6.61 16.15 40.33
N ALA A 336 6.02 15.02 39.89
CA ALA A 336 6.80 13.83 39.52
C ALA A 336 7.94 14.21 38.56
N SER A 337 9.14 13.69 38.83
CA SER A 337 10.38 14.05 38.12
C SER A 337 10.42 13.50 36.70
N ASP A 338 9.86 12.30 36.48
CA ASP A 338 9.63 11.72 35.16
C ASP A 338 8.15 11.39 35.00
N LYS A 339 7.51 11.98 33.99
CA LYS A 339 6.08 11.84 33.70
C LYS A 339 5.84 11.09 32.39
N ASN A 340 6.89 10.52 31.81
CA ASN A 340 6.75 9.76 30.57
C ASN A 340 5.95 8.49 30.83
N VAL A 341 5.17 8.11 29.82
CA VAL A 341 4.32 6.93 29.86
C VAL A 341 4.68 6.04 28.69
N THR A 342 4.79 4.75 28.96
CA THR A 342 4.98 3.71 27.96
C THR A 342 3.66 3.02 27.71
N TRP A 343 3.32 2.79 26.44
CA TRP A 343 2.06 2.18 26.04
C TRP A 343 2.29 0.78 25.51
N LYS A 344 1.35 -0.13 25.81
CA LYS A 344 1.39 -1.51 25.34
C LYS A 344 -0.01 -2.01 25.02
N SER A 345 -0.15 -2.75 23.93
CA SER A 345 -1.32 -3.56 23.63
C SER A 345 -1.10 -5.01 24.06
N SER A 346 -2.13 -5.66 24.61
CA SER A 346 -2.08 -7.09 24.92
C SER A 346 -2.12 -7.98 23.67
N ASP A 347 -2.66 -7.47 22.55
CA ASP A 347 -2.70 -8.13 21.24
C ASP A 347 -2.73 -7.11 20.09
N THR A 348 -1.61 -6.98 19.39
CA THR A 348 -1.46 -6.03 18.28
C THR A 348 -2.24 -6.41 17.03
N ASN A 349 -2.72 -7.65 16.91
CA ASN A 349 -3.57 -8.07 15.80
C ASN A 349 -5.01 -7.55 15.95
N ILE A 350 -5.43 -7.21 17.18
CA ILE A 350 -6.76 -6.65 17.47
C ILE A 350 -6.70 -5.13 17.51
N ALA A 351 -5.76 -4.55 18.27
CA ALA A 351 -5.51 -3.10 18.24
C ALA A 351 -4.06 -2.77 18.58
N THR A 352 -3.54 -1.72 17.96
CA THR A 352 -2.22 -1.15 18.25
C THR A 352 -2.38 0.17 19.01
N VAL A 353 -1.34 0.58 19.72
CA VAL A 353 -1.25 1.89 20.38
C VAL A 353 0.12 2.47 20.11
N ASP A 354 0.20 3.76 19.77
CA ASP A 354 1.47 4.45 19.57
C ASP A 354 1.98 5.15 20.83
N VAL A 355 3.11 5.85 20.70
CA VAL A 355 3.77 6.56 21.82
C VAL A 355 2.92 7.70 22.40
N ASP A 356 1.98 8.23 21.61
CA ASP A 356 1.10 9.34 22.00
C ASP A 356 -0.24 8.83 22.57
N GLY A 357 -0.42 7.51 22.70
CA GLY A 357 -1.65 6.90 23.19
C GLY A 357 -2.76 6.81 22.15
N LYS A 358 -2.46 6.96 20.85
CA LYS A 358 -3.42 6.75 19.77
C LYS A 358 -3.59 5.26 19.52
N VAL A 359 -4.79 4.77 19.81
CA VAL A 359 -5.23 3.41 19.56
C VAL A 359 -5.77 3.29 18.14
N THR A 360 -5.30 2.28 17.39
CA THR A 360 -5.79 1.93 16.05
C THR A 360 -6.35 0.52 16.08
N ALA A 361 -7.63 0.37 15.71
CA ALA A 361 -8.30 -0.92 15.60
C ALA A 361 -7.85 -1.66 14.34
N VAL A 362 -7.33 -2.88 14.51
CA VAL A 362 -6.73 -3.70 13.44
C VAL A 362 -7.63 -4.86 13.06
N GLY A 363 -8.19 -5.56 14.05
CA GLY A 363 -9.05 -6.74 13.85
C GLY A 363 -10.12 -6.86 14.92
N ALA A 364 -11.22 -7.55 14.63
CA ALA A 364 -12.34 -7.69 15.54
C ALA A 364 -11.98 -8.56 16.76
N GLY A 365 -12.30 -8.10 17.96
CA GLY A 365 -11.91 -8.78 19.20
C GLY A 365 -11.92 -7.86 20.41
N ILE A 366 -11.35 -8.34 21.52
CA ILE A 366 -11.20 -7.57 22.76
C ILE A 366 -9.73 -7.58 23.16
N VAL A 367 -9.19 -6.41 23.45
CA VAL A 367 -7.77 -6.22 23.81
C VAL A 367 -7.64 -5.21 24.93
N THR A 368 -6.60 -5.34 25.75
CA THR A 368 -6.29 -4.37 26.80
C THR A 368 -5.10 -3.51 26.38
N ILE A 369 -5.27 -2.19 26.48
CA ILE A 369 -4.20 -1.21 26.33
C ILE A 369 -3.74 -0.79 27.73
N THR A 370 -2.45 -0.93 28.02
CA THR A 370 -1.81 -0.57 29.29
C THR A 370 -0.92 0.64 29.09
N ALA A 371 -1.01 1.59 30.02
CA ALA A 371 -0.15 2.77 30.13
C ALA A 371 0.66 2.66 31.43
N THR A 372 1.98 2.59 31.33
CA THR A 372 2.90 2.35 32.46
C THR A 372 3.83 3.54 32.65
N ALA A 373 3.95 4.03 33.88
CA ALA A 373 4.90 5.09 34.21
C ALA A 373 6.35 4.65 33.94
N ALA A 374 7.12 5.49 33.23
CA ALA A 374 8.48 5.16 32.83
C ALA A 374 9.53 5.35 33.94
N ASP A 375 9.16 6.00 35.04
CA ASP A 375 10.05 6.38 36.14
C ASP A 375 10.46 5.20 37.05
N GLY A 376 9.95 3.99 36.77
CA GLY A 376 10.22 2.78 37.54
C GLY A 376 9.40 2.63 38.82
N SER A 377 8.39 3.48 39.06
CA SER A 377 7.42 3.31 40.16
C SER A 377 6.60 2.02 40.05
N GLY A 378 6.37 1.54 38.82
CA GLY A 378 5.51 0.40 38.55
C GLY A 378 4.02 0.75 38.46
N GLU A 379 3.67 2.05 38.49
CA GLU A 379 2.29 2.51 38.39
C GLU A 379 1.74 2.35 36.96
N GLU A 380 0.52 1.79 36.86
CA GLU A 380 -0.12 1.45 35.58
C GLU A 380 -1.60 1.82 35.55
N ALA A 381 -2.11 2.08 34.35
CA ALA A 381 -3.54 2.17 34.09
C ALA A 381 -3.91 1.43 32.80
N THR A 382 -5.10 0.82 32.78
CA THR A 382 -5.55 -0.03 31.67
C THR A 382 -6.86 0.46 31.05
N CYS A 383 -7.01 0.27 29.75
CA CYS A 383 -8.24 0.49 29.00
C CYS A 383 -8.61 -0.78 28.22
N THR A 384 -9.85 -1.25 28.35
CA THR A 384 -10.36 -2.38 27.55
C THR A 384 -10.93 -1.86 26.23
N VAL A 385 -10.39 -2.33 25.11
CA VAL A 385 -10.82 -1.95 23.76
C VAL A 385 -11.57 -3.12 23.13
N THR A 386 -12.83 -2.91 22.82
CA THR A 386 -13.67 -3.85 22.06
C THR A 386 -13.74 -3.39 20.62
N VAL A 387 -13.21 -4.18 19.70
CA VAL A 387 -13.25 -3.93 18.27
C VAL A 387 -14.36 -4.78 17.63
N SER A 388 -15.34 -4.12 17.03
CA SER A 388 -16.43 -4.73 16.28
C SER A 388 -16.06 -4.87 14.80
N LYS A 389 -16.74 -5.77 14.09
CA LYS A 389 -16.58 -5.90 12.65
C LYS A 389 -17.00 -4.61 11.95
N ALA A 390 -16.17 -4.10 11.05
CA ALA A 390 -16.53 -2.95 10.23
C ALA A 390 -17.49 -3.35 9.09
N THR A 391 -18.29 -2.40 8.62
CA THR A 391 -19.09 -2.58 7.39
C THR A 391 -18.27 -2.08 6.20
N PRO A 392 -17.77 -2.96 5.32
CA PRO A 392 -17.02 -2.53 4.15
C PRO A 392 -17.95 -2.00 3.06
N THR A 393 -17.37 -1.44 1.99
CA THR A 393 -18.12 -1.00 0.79
C THR A 393 -17.73 -1.83 -0.42
N ILE A 394 -18.65 -2.04 -1.37
CA ILE A 394 -18.34 -2.72 -2.62
C ILE A 394 -18.34 -1.69 -3.76
N GLN A 395 -17.30 -1.73 -4.58
CA GLN A 395 -17.22 -1.01 -5.85
C GLN A 395 -17.41 -2.00 -6.99
N VAL A 396 -18.47 -1.82 -7.78
CA VAL A 396 -18.80 -2.66 -8.93
C VAL A 396 -18.46 -1.92 -10.22
N THR A 397 -17.73 -2.58 -11.11
CA THR A 397 -17.45 -2.10 -12.47
C THR A 397 -18.22 -2.96 -13.46
N VAL A 398 -19.09 -2.35 -14.23
CA VAL A 398 -19.91 -3.02 -15.24
C VAL A 398 -19.40 -2.71 -16.66
N PRO A 399 -19.68 -3.58 -17.64
CA PRO A 399 -19.43 -3.28 -19.04
C PRO A 399 -20.11 -1.97 -19.48
N SER A 400 -19.37 -1.10 -20.17
CA SER A 400 -19.89 0.13 -20.80
C SER A 400 -20.05 -0.05 -22.30
N ASP A 401 -21.14 0.49 -22.88
CA ASP A 401 -21.41 0.49 -24.32
C ASP A 401 -21.29 -0.89 -24.99
N ALA A 402 -21.63 -1.95 -24.24
CA ALA A 402 -21.57 -3.30 -24.75
C ALA A 402 -22.60 -3.50 -25.87
N VAL A 403 -22.16 -4.04 -27.00
CA VAL A 403 -23.02 -4.51 -28.09
C VAL A 403 -22.87 -6.02 -28.19
N TYR A 404 -23.94 -6.70 -28.60
CA TYR A 404 -23.93 -8.14 -28.85
C TYR A 404 -22.79 -8.51 -29.82
N ASP A 405 -21.91 -9.42 -29.40
CA ASP A 405 -20.80 -9.93 -30.20
C ASP A 405 -20.61 -11.45 -30.02
N GLY A 406 -21.62 -12.13 -29.45
CA GLY A 406 -21.58 -13.55 -29.12
C GLY A 406 -20.77 -13.90 -27.87
N LYS A 407 -20.15 -12.92 -27.18
CA LYS A 407 -19.29 -13.16 -26.01
C LYS A 407 -19.94 -12.67 -24.72
N ALA A 408 -19.66 -13.41 -23.65
CA ALA A 408 -20.16 -13.07 -22.33
C ALA A 408 -19.56 -11.74 -21.81
N LYS A 409 -20.42 -10.86 -21.32
CA LYS A 409 -20.06 -9.58 -20.71
C LYS A 409 -20.18 -9.74 -19.19
N THR A 410 -19.07 -9.54 -18.49
CA THR A 410 -19.00 -9.73 -17.03
C THR A 410 -18.70 -8.43 -16.32
N ALA A 411 -19.33 -8.23 -15.17
CA ALA A 411 -18.95 -7.21 -14.21
C ALA A 411 -17.79 -7.72 -13.36
N THR A 412 -17.05 -6.79 -12.78
CA THR A 412 -16.06 -7.06 -11.73
C THR A 412 -16.43 -6.26 -10.49
N ALA A 413 -15.95 -6.69 -9.32
CA ALA A 413 -16.22 -6.01 -8.08
C ALA A 413 -15.03 -6.12 -7.12
N THR A 414 -14.74 -5.05 -6.41
CA THR A 414 -13.75 -5.01 -5.34
C THR A 414 -14.41 -4.54 -4.05
N VAL A 415 -14.05 -5.14 -2.92
CA VAL A 415 -14.48 -4.67 -1.61
C VAL A 415 -13.42 -3.73 -1.02
N LYS A 416 -13.87 -2.63 -0.44
CA LYS A 416 -13.05 -1.59 0.18
C LYS A 416 -13.33 -1.55 1.67
N ASP A 417 -12.28 -1.34 2.46
CA ASP A 417 -12.40 -1.10 3.89
C ASP A 417 -13.00 0.30 4.19
N ILE A 418 -13.07 0.67 5.47
CA ILE A 418 -13.61 1.96 5.89
C ILE A 418 -12.71 3.15 5.50
N ASN A 419 -11.44 2.91 5.19
CA ASN A 419 -10.47 3.91 4.76
C ASN A 419 -10.37 4.02 3.22
N GLY A 420 -11.05 3.14 2.47
CA GLY A 420 -11.06 3.10 1.00
C GLY A 420 -10.01 2.16 0.38
N GLU A 421 -9.26 1.43 1.19
CA GLU A 421 -8.25 0.48 0.76
C GLU A 421 -8.89 -0.81 0.25
N THR A 422 -8.32 -1.41 -0.80
CA THR A 422 -8.86 -2.66 -1.37
C THR A 422 -8.55 -3.83 -0.44
N LEU A 423 -9.59 -4.57 -0.04
CA LEU A 423 -9.42 -5.87 0.61
C LEU A 423 -9.20 -6.92 -0.49
N ASN A 424 -8.18 -7.77 -0.33
CA ASN A 424 -7.88 -8.86 -1.26
C ASN A 424 -8.84 -10.04 -1.03
N GLU A 425 -10.12 -9.79 -1.21
CA GLU A 425 -11.21 -10.71 -0.90
C GLU A 425 -12.03 -11.01 -2.15
N THR A 426 -12.62 -12.21 -2.18
CA THR A 426 -13.45 -12.62 -3.31
C THR A 426 -14.86 -12.06 -3.16
N VAL A 427 -15.36 -11.41 -4.21
CA VAL A 427 -16.74 -10.91 -4.29
C VAL A 427 -17.54 -11.78 -5.25
N ALA A 428 -18.65 -12.34 -4.78
CA ALA A 428 -19.55 -13.15 -5.60
C ALA A 428 -20.42 -12.22 -6.45
N ILE A 429 -20.44 -12.44 -7.77
CA ILE A 429 -21.24 -11.67 -8.72
C ILE A 429 -22.36 -12.54 -9.28
N ALA A 430 -23.57 -11.98 -9.35
CA ALA A 430 -24.71 -12.60 -10.02
C ALA A 430 -25.47 -11.59 -10.89
N TYR A 431 -26.10 -12.10 -11.95
CA TYR A 431 -26.81 -11.32 -12.96
C TYR A 431 -28.28 -11.69 -12.99
N TYR A 432 -29.13 -10.69 -13.24
CA TYR A 432 -30.57 -10.83 -13.26
C TYR A 432 -31.17 -10.04 -14.43
N THR A 433 -32.27 -10.51 -15.00
CA THR A 433 -32.97 -9.83 -16.11
C THR A 433 -33.98 -8.78 -15.65
N THR A 434 -34.24 -8.71 -14.34
CA THR A 434 -35.19 -7.75 -13.74
C THR A 434 -34.61 -7.15 -12.46
N THR A 435 -35.21 -6.04 -12.01
CA THR A 435 -34.86 -5.42 -10.72
C THR A 435 -35.21 -6.30 -9.51
N ASP A 436 -36.14 -7.25 -9.69
CA ASP A 436 -36.60 -8.21 -8.67
C ASP A 436 -35.68 -9.44 -8.61
N ARG A 437 -34.44 -9.24 -8.14
CA ARG A 437 -33.29 -10.16 -8.14
C ARG A 437 -33.50 -11.47 -7.34
N THR A 438 -34.47 -12.26 -7.74
CA THR A 438 -34.80 -13.58 -7.24
C THR A 438 -34.12 -14.65 -8.07
N ASP A 439 -33.97 -15.86 -7.53
CA ASP A 439 -33.36 -16.98 -8.27
C ASP A 439 -34.11 -17.33 -9.57
N ALA A 440 -35.41 -17.02 -9.65
CA ALA A 440 -36.20 -17.21 -10.88
C ALA A 440 -35.78 -16.28 -12.03
N ASN A 441 -35.22 -15.11 -11.71
CA ASN A 441 -34.76 -14.12 -12.67
C ASN A 441 -33.24 -14.13 -12.87
N LYS A 442 -32.53 -15.03 -12.17
CA LYS A 442 -31.07 -15.17 -12.22
C LYS A 442 -30.67 -15.83 -13.54
N VAL A 443 -29.62 -15.30 -14.16
CA VAL A 443 -29.05 -15.83 -15.40
C VAL A 443 -27.55 -16.07 -15.23
N ASP A 444 -26.99 -16.90 -16.12
CA ASP A 444 -25.54 -17.02 -16.28
C ASP A 444 -24.94 -15.71 -16.83
N ASN A 445 -23.64 -15.70 -17.12
CA ASN A 445 -22.97 -14.51 -17.63
C ASN A 445 -23.71 -13.94 -18.87
N PRO A 446 -24.14 -12.67 -18.84
CA PRO A 446 -24.92 -12.05 -19.91
C PRO A 446 -24.21 -12.11 -21.26
N THR A 447 -24.90 -12.60 -22.29
CA THR A 447 -24.39 -12.71 -23.68
C THR A 447 -25.32 -11.99 -24.64
N ASP A 448 -26.63 -12.26 -24.52
CA ASP A 448 -27.68 -11.67 -25.35
C ASP A 448 -27.88 -10.18 -25.11
N ALA A 449 -28.49 -9.49 -26.07
CA ALA A 449 -28.88 -8.10 -25.93
C ALA A 449 -30.03 -7.97 -24.92
N GLY A 450 -29.92 -6.97 -24.04
CA GLY A 450 -30.86 -6.77 -22.94
C GLY A 450 -30.26 -5.95 -21.80
N THR A 451 -31.09 -5.61 -20.81
CA THR A 451 -30.64 -4.94 -19.58
C THR A 451 -30.48 -5.96 -18.47
N TYR A 452 -29.32 -5.94 -17.81
CA TYR A 452 -28.95 -6.85 -16.75
C TYR A 452 -28.66 -6.10 -15.45
N TYR A 453 -29.19 -6.61 -14.35
CA TYR A 453 -29.00 -6.08 -13.01
C TYR A 453 -27.98 -6.94 -12.28
N VAL A 454 -27.02 -6.28 -11.64
CA VAL A 454 -25.90 -6.95 -10.97
C VAL A 454 -26.16 -6.97 -9.47
N THR A 455 -25.81 -8.07 -8.82
CA THR A 455 -25.53 -8.11 -7.39
C THR A 455 -24.08 -8.50 -7.17
N ALA A 456 -23.43 -7.81 -6.24
CA ALA A 456 -22.09 -8.15 -5.80
C ALA A 456 -22.14 -8.38 -4.28
N THR A 457 -21.74 -9.56 -3.82
CA THR A 457 -21.82 -9.97 -2.41
C THR A 457 -20.45 -10.34 -1.89
N PHE A 458 -20.01 -9.66 -0.85
CA PHE A 458 -18.90 -10.07 -0.01
C PHE A 458 -19.48 -10.78 1.22
N ALA A 459 -19.09 -12.03 1.44
CA ALA A 459 -19.66 -12.90 2.48
C ALA A 459 -19.30 -12.49 3.93
N GLY A 460 -18.42 -11.49 4.10
CA GLY A 460 -17.83 -11.17 5.38
C GLY A 460 -16.63 -12.07 5.70
N ASN A 461 -15.85 -11.66 6.70
CA ASN A 461 -14.76 -12.44 7.28
C ASN A 461 -14.71 -12.15 8.80
N ASP A 462 -13.60 -12.44 9.46
CA ASP A 462 -13.47 -12.23 10.91
C ASP A 462 -13.54 -10.74 11.29
N ASP A 463 -13.11 -9.84 10.42
CA ASP A 463 -12.96 -8.40 10.68
C ASP A 463 -14.04 -7.53 10.04
N TYR A 464 -14.69 -8.03 9.00
CA TYR A 464 -15.65 -7.28 8.19
C TYR A 464 -16.98 -8.02 8.07
N ALA A 465 -18.08 -7.28 8.19
CA ALA A 465 -19.42 -7.80 8.05
C ALA A 465 -19.75 -8.13 6.58
N GLU A 466 -20.71 -9.05 6.39
CA GLU A 466 -21.28 -9.33 5.06
C GLU A 466 -21.92 -8.07 4.47
N VAL A 467 -21.68 -7.82 3.18
CA VAL A 467 -22.32 -6.72 2.45
C VAL A 467 -22.70 -7.18 1.05
N THR A 468 -23.85 -6.73 0.57
CA THR A 468 -24.33 -6.98 -0.79
C THR A 468 -24.71 -5.66 -1.46
N ASP A 469 -24.07 -5.33 -2.58
CA ASP A 469 -24.48 -4.23 -3.45
C ASP A 469 -25.55 -4.69 -4.45
N LYS A 470 -26.52 -3.80 -4.65
CA LYS A 470 -27.71 -3.97 -5.50
C LYS A 470 -27.97 -2.70 -6.34
N ASN A 471 -26.96 -1.90 -6.62
CA ASN A 471 -27.17 -0.60 -7.28
C ASN A 471 -26.73 -0.58 -8.75
N SER A 472 -25.97 -1.56 -9.20
CA SER A 472 -25.44 -1.60 -10.56
C SER A 472 -26.32 -2.37 -11.56
N SER A 473 -26.33 -1.88 -12.81
CA SER A 473 -26.91 -2.52 -13.98
C SER A 473 -26.18 -2.08 -15.24
N PHE A 474 -26.25 -2.86 -16.31
CA PHE A 474 -25.74 -2.49 -17.64
C PHE A 474 -26.66 -3.02 -18.74
N THR A 475 -26.49 -2.49 -19.95
CA THR A 475 -27.26 -2.90 -21.13
C THR A 475 -26.31 -3.42 -22.21
N ILE A 476 -26.64 -4.56 -22.80
CA ILE A 476 -26.05 -5.05 -24.04
C ILE A 476 -26.97 -4.61 -25.17
N GLY A 477 -26.48 -3.74 -26.05
CA GLY A 477 -27.18 -3.28 -27.25
C GLY A 477 -27.25 -4.36 -28.33
N LYS A 478 -28.21 -4.23 -29.24
CA LYS A 478 -28.34 -5.13 -30.39
C LYS A 478 -27.23 -4.84 -31.41
N ALA A 479 -26.72 -5.88 -32.05
CA ALA A 479 -25.78 -5.75 -33.15
C ALA A 479 -26.50 -5.39 -34.44
N LYS A 480 -25.80 -4.73 -35.37
CA LYS A 480 -26.32 -4.46 -36.70
C LYS A 480 -25.84 -5.55 -37.68
N PRO A 481 -26.73 -6.43 -38.18
CA PRO A 481 -26.33 -7.46 -39.14
C PRO A 481 -26.14 -6.86 -40.54
N THR A 482 -25.51 -7.62 -41.44
CA THR A 482 -25.28 -7.22 -42.83
C THR A 482 -26.11 -8.06 -43.79
N ILE A 483 -26.86 -7.41 -44.68
CA ILE A 483 -27.56 -8.08 -45.78
C ILE A 483 -26.64 -8.12 -47.01
N ASN A 484 -26.29 -9.32 -47.47
CA ASN A 484 -25.70 -9.54 -48.78
C ASN A 484 -26.81 -9.81 -49.80
N LEU A 485 -27.20 -8.78 -50.54
CA LEU A 485 -28.25 -8.84 -51.57
C LEU A 485 -27.62 -9.05 -52.95
N ILE A 486 -27.98 -10.16 -53.61
CA ILE A 486 -27.55 -10.50 -54.96
C ILE A 486 -28.75 -10.34 -55.89
N VAL A 487 -28.68 -9.35 -56.78
CA VAL A 487 -29.67 -9.13 -57.83
C VAL A 487 -29.29 -9.88 -59.11
N PRO A 488 -30.26 -10.30 -59.94
CA PRO A 488 -29.97 -10.89 -61.26
C PRO A 488 -29.16 -9.93 -62.15
N THR A 489 -28.22 -10.46 -62.93
CA THR A 489 -27.35 -9.68 -63.83
C THR A 489 -27.11 -10.42 -65.15
N GLY A 490 -26.55 -9.72 -66.15
CA GLY A 490 -26.13 -10.33 -67.41
C GLY A 490 -27.28 -10.76 -68.33
N GLU A 491 -27.05 -11.82 -69.13
CA GLU A 491 -28.02 -12.32 -70.10
C GLU A 491 -29.34 -12.79 -69.46
N ASP A 492 -29.33 -13.13 -68.17
CA ASP A 492 -30.53 -13.46 -67.40
C ASP A 492 -31.50 -12.29 -67.24
N LEU A 493 -31.08 -11.04 -67.50
CA LEU A 493 -31.97 -9.87 -67.51
C LEU A 493 -32.69 -9.67 -68.83
N ILE A 494 -32.42 -10.48 -69.85
CA ILE A 494 -33.17 -10.48 -71.09
C ILE A 494 -34.51 -11.19 -70.86
N TYR A 495 -35.59 -10.58 -71.36
CA TYR A 495 -36.94 -11.16 -71.26
C TYR A 495 -37.00 -12.58 -71.86
N ASN A 496 -37.43 -13.56 -71.06
CA ASN A 496 -37.59 -14.96 -71.48
C ASN A 496 -38.86 -15.62 -70.92
N GLY A 497 -39.79 -14.82 -70.38
CA GLY A 497 -41.03 -15.31 -69.78
C GLY A 497 -40.87 -16.01 -68.41
N GLN A 498 -39.68 -16.01 -67.81
CA GLN A 498 -39.43 -16.53 -66.45
C GLN A 498 -39.28 -15.38 -65.45
N ALA A 499 -39.70 -15.60 -64.21
CA ALA A 499 -39.55 -14.61 -63.13
C ALA A 499 -38.07 -14.47 -62.75
N LYS A 500 -37.60 -13.23 -62.61
CA LYS A 500 -36.23 -12.93 -62.17
C LYS A 500 -36.20 -12.75 -60.65
N ALA A 501 -35.46 -13.60 -59.94
CA ALA A 501 -35.43 -13.60 -58.48
C ALA A 501 -34.08 -13.14 -57.96
N ALA A 502 -34.09 -12.15 -57.05
CA ALA A 502 -32.94 -11.85 -56.22
C ALA A 502 -32.83 -12.86 -55.08
N THR A 503 -31.61 -13.03 -54.57
CA THR A 503 -31.35 -13.81 -53.36
C THR A 503 -30.67 -12.91 -52.34
N ALA A 504 -30.88 -13.17 -51.05
CA ALA A 504 -30.23 -12.43 -50.00
C ALA A 504 -29.90 -13.33 -48.82
N THR A 505 -28.74 -13.11 -48.23
CA THR A 505 -28.30 -13.75 -46.97
C THR A 505 -28.03 -12.67 -45.94
N VAL A 506 -28.28 -12.98 -44.66
CA VAL A 506 -28.03 -12.06 -43.55
C VAL A 506 -26.91 -12.66 -42.71
N ILE A 507 -25.85 -11.87 -42.52
CA ILE A 507 -24.69 -12.26 -41.73
C ILE A 507 -24.67 -11.42 -40.44
N GLY A 508 -24.66 -12.12 -39.32
CA GLY A 508 -24.54 -11.57 -37.98
C GLY A 508 -23.09 -11.38 -37.54
N VAL A 509 -22.89 -11.27 -36.23
CA VAL A 509 -21.54 -11.16 -35.65
C VAL A 509 -20.79 -12.49 -35.81
N GLU A 510 -19.46 -12.42 -35.87
CA GLU A 510 -18.56 -13.58 -36.06
C GLU A 510 -18.89 -14.47 -37.29
N GLY A 511 -19.62 -13.94 -38.28
CA GLY A 511 -19.97 -14.66 -39.51
C GLY A 511 -21.18 -15.60 -39.36
N GLU A 512 -21.93 -15.50 -38.26
CA GLU A 512 -23.17 -16.25 -38.04
C GLU A 512 -24.16 -16.02 -39.19
N THR A 513 -24.72 -17.07 -39.78
CA THR A 513 -25.79 -16.94 -40.77
C THR A 513 -27.14 -16.85 -40.05
N LEU A 514 -27.85 -15.73 -40.23
CA LEU A 514 -29.16 -15.48 -39.61
C LEU A 514 -30.32 -15.92 -40.51
N ASP A 515 -31.53 -15.83 -39.97
CA ASP A 515 -32.76 -16.07 -40.74
C ASP A 515 -32.82 -15.22 -42.02
N ALA A 516 -33.36 -15.83 -43.08
CA ALA A 516 -33.44 -15.18 -44.39
C ALA A 516 -34.27 -13.88 -44.32
N PRO A 517 -33.83 -12.80 -45.00
CA PRO A 517 -34.57 -11.56 -45.01
C PRO A 517 -35.82 -11.70 -45.89
N THR A 518 -36.83 -10.86 -45.62
CA THR A 518 -37.99 -10.74 -46.51
C THR A 518 -37.59 -9.93 -47.74
N ILE A 519 -37.78 -10.48 -48.95
CA ILE A 519 -37.50 -9.81 -50.23
C ILE A 519 -38.81 -9.37 -50.88
N THR A 520 -38.92 -8.08 -51.16
CA THR A 520 -40.07 -7.49 -51.87
C THR A 520 -39.59 -6.75 -53.12
N TYR A 521 -40.33 -6.89 -54.22
CA TYR A 521 -40.04 -6.25 -55.51
C TYR A 521 -41.00 -5.10 -55.77
N TYR A 522 -40.53 -4.05 -56.43
CA TYR A 522 -41.31 -2.86 -56.79
C TYR A 522 -40.96 -2.41 -58.21
N MET A 523 -41.90 -1.82 -58.93
CA MET A 523 -41.66 -1.23 -60.27
C MET A 523 -41.58 0.30 -60.24
N ASP A 524 -41.75 0.91 -59.06
CA ASP A 524 -41.63 2.34 -58.84
C ASP A 524 -40.43 2.64 -57.92
N ALA A 525 -39.71 3.72 -58.22
CA ALA A 525 -38.54 4.13 -57.43
C ALA A 525 -38.89 4.47 -55.97
N GLY A 526 -40.15 4.82 -55.70
CA GLY A 526 -40.65 5.11 -54.35
C GLY A 526 -41.01 3.87 -53.53
N MET A 527 -40.94 2.66 -54.11
CA MET A 527 -41.31 1.38 -53.49
C MET A 527 -42.69 1.42 -52.82
N THR A 528 -43.66 2.02 -53.50
CA THR A 528 -45.00 2.27 -52.94
C THR A 528 -45.92 1.07 -53.07
N THR A 529 -45.80 0.28 -54.15
CA THR A 529 -46.66 -0.88 -54.41
C THR A 529 -45.83 -2.08 -54.86
N ALA A 530 -45.97 -3.21 -54.14
CA ALA A 530 -45.24 -4.42 -54.49
C ALA A 530 -45.63 -4.94 -55.89
N ALA A 531 -44.63 -5.33 -56.68
CA ALA A 531 -44.83 -5.95 -57.97
C ALA A 531 -45.37 -7.37 -57.80
N ALA A 532 -46.41 -7.72 -58.56
CA ALA A 532 -47.02 -9.05 -58.51
C ALA A 532 -46.13 -10.16 -59.11
N SER A 533 -45.21 -9.79 -60.00
CA SER A 533 -44.20 -10.69 -60.57
C SER A 533 -43.01 -9.89 -61.10
N THR A 534 -41.88 -10.57 -61.34
CA THR A 534 -40.64 -10.03 -61.92
C THR A 534 -40.39 -10.55 -63.33
N ILE A 535 -41.47 -10.74 -64.11
CA ILE A 535 -41.42 -11.29 -65.47
C ILE A 535 -41.38 -10.19 -66.54
N ASP A 536 -42.15 -9.13 -66.35
CA ASP A 536 -42.34 -8.08 -67.36
C ASP A 536 -41.11 -7.20 -67.52
N ILE A 537 -40.99 -6.52 -68.67
CA ILE A 537 -39.95 -5.52 -68.88
C ILE A 537 -40.15 -4.30 -67.97
N GLY A 538 -39.05 -3.81 -67.43
CA GLY A 538 -39.02 -2.64 -66.58
C GLY A 538 -37.86 -2.67 -65.59
N THR A 539 -37.66 -1.55 -64.93
CA THR A 539 -36.73 -1.46 -63.79
C THR A 539 -37.43 -1.92 -62.53
N TYR A 540 -36.90 -2.97 -61.91
CA TYR A 540 -37.33 -3.47 -60.63
C TYR A 540 -36.41 -2.97 -59.51
N TYR A 541 -37.02 -2.48 -58.44
CA TYR A 541 -36.37 -2.15 -57.19
C TYR A 541 -36.61 -3.30 -56.22
N VAL A 542 -35.53 -3.85 -55.66
CA VAL A 542 -35.56 -4.98 -54.73
C VAL A 542 -35.24 -4.45 -53.35
N LYS A 543 -36.15 -4.66 -52.39
CA LYS A 543 -35.93 -4.34 -50.99
C LYS A 543 -35.84 -5.62 -50.18
N ALA A 544 -34.67 -5.90 -49.61
CA ALA A 544 -34.48 -6.96 -48.63
C ALA A 544 -34.51 -6.36 -47.23
N VAL A 545 -35.34 -6.91 -46.34
CA VAL A 545 -35.50 -6.44 -44.95
C VAL A 545 -35.28 -7.62 -44.01
N TYR A 546 -34.33 -7.50 -43.09
CA TYR A 546 -34.20 -8.37 -41.94
C TYR A 546 -34.94 -7.72 -40.77
N ALA A 547 -35.90 -8.44 -40.20
CA ALA A 547 -36.66 -7.95 -39.06
C ALA A 547 -35.81 -7.97 -37.79
N GLU A 548 -36.11 -7.06 -36.86
CA GLU A 548 -35.46 -7.03 -35.55
C GLU A 548 -35.64 -8.37 -34.81
N SER A 549 -34.58 -8.85 -34.18
CA SER A 549 -34.58 -10.06 -33.34
C SER A 549 -34.10 -9.72 -31.93
N THR A 550 -33.91 -10.71 -31.05
CA THR A 550 -33.40 -10.48 -29.69
C THR A 550 -32.07 -9.73 -29.73
N ASN A 551 -31.12 -10.20 -30.55
CA ASN A 551 -29.74 -9.74 -30.55
C ASN A 551 -29.37 -8.81 -31.70
N TYR A 552 -30.24 -8.68 -32.72
CA TYR A 552 -29.94 -7.94 -33.93
C TYR A 552 -30.99 -6.87 -34.25
N GLU A 553 -30.53 -5.71 -34.69
CA GLU A 553 -31.37 -4.62 -35.20
C GLU A 553 -32.00 -4.97 -36.54
N SER A 554 -33.13 -4.31 -36.85
CA SER A 554 -33.71 -4.33 -38.19
C SER A 554 -32.78 -3.63 -39.20
N VAL A 555 -32.49 -4.27 -40.32
CA VAL A 555 -31.71 -3.65 -41.41
C VAL A 555 -32.40 -3.88 -42.76
N GLU A 556 -32.18 -2.94 -43.68
CA GLU A 556 -32.65 -3.05 -45.05
C GLU A 556 -31.52 -2.81 -46.05
N LYS A 557 -31.60 -3.49 -47.20
CA LYS A 557 -30.73 -3.27 -48.35
C LYS A 557 -31.59 -3.17 -49.60
N ILE A 558 -31.27 -2.19 -50.43
CA ILE A 558 -31.94 -1.94 -51.69
C ILE A 558 -30.98 -2.28 -52.83
N GLY A 559 -31.50 -2.97 -53.84
CA GLY A 559 -30.83 -3.21 -55.11
C GLY A 559 -31.78 -2.89 -56.27
N THR A 560 -31.25 -2.79 -57.48
CA THR A 560 -32.04 -2.57 -58.69
C THR A 560 -31.55 -3.46 -59.81
N PHE A 561 -32.47 -3.89 -60.66
CA PHE A 561 -32.15 -4.53 -61.93
C PHE A 561 -33.19 -4.15 -62.98
N THR A 562 -32.81 -4.15 -64.25
CA THR A 562 -33.72 -3.83 -65.35
C THR A 562 -33.86 -5.04 -66.24
N VAL A 563 -35.08 -5.53 -66.40
CA VAL A 563 -35.39 -6.54 -67.41
C VAL A 563 -35.50 -5.82 -68.75
N THR A 564 -34.65 -6.18 -69.71
CA THR A 564 -34.59 -5.54 -71.04
C THR A 564 -35.28 -6.37 -72.10
N THR A 565 -35.58 -5.74 -73.22
CA THR A 565 -36.20 -6.39 -74.38
C THR A 565 -35.34 -7.53 -74.90
N ALA A 566 -35.99 -8.65 -75.23
CA ALA A 566 -35.35 -9.71 -75.98
C ALA A 566 -35.13 -9.32 -77.43
N ASN A 567 -33.95 -9.60 -77.95
CA ASN A 567 -33.69 -9.42 -79.37
C ASN A 567 -34.46 -10.49 -80.16
N ILE A 568 -35.24 -10.07 -81.16
CA ILE A 568 -35.88 -10.95 -82.12
C ILE A 568 -35.21 -10.77 -83.49
N THR A 569 -34.97 -11.88 -84.17
CA THR A 569 -34.41 -11.85 -85.52
C THR A 569 -35.49 -11.42 -86.51
N ILE A 570 -35.23 -10.32 -87.21
CA ILE A 570 -36.00 -9.92 -88.38
C ILE A 570 -35.25 -10.45 -89.59
N THR A 571 -35.96 -11.16 -90.47
CA THR A 571 -35.39 -11.79 -91.67
C THR A 571 -35.97 -11.18 -92.93
N ARG A 572 -35.18 -11.23 -94.02
CA ARG A 572 -35.66 -10.98 -95.38
C ARG A 572 -35.92 -12.30 -96.10
N PRO A 573 -36.82 -12.36 -97.09
CA PRO A 573 -36.99 -13.52 -97.95
C PRO A 573 -35.68 -13.89 -98.66
N GLU A 574 -35.43 -15.18 -98.94
CA GLU A 574 -34.22 -15.64 -99.67
C GLU A 574 -34.05 -14.96 -101.03
N GLU A 575 -35.15 -14.53 -101.66
CA GLU A 575 -35.16 -13.86 -102.96
C GLU A 575 -34.72 -12.38 -102.88
N GLN A 576 -34.59 -11.80 -101.68
CA GLN A 576 -34.13 -10.41 -101.48
C GLN A 576 -32.67 -10.36 -101.05
N GLU A 577 -31.83 -9.73 -101.88
CA GLU A 577 -30.43 -9.50 -101.56
C GLU A 577 -30.26 -8.44 -100.45
N GLU A 578 -29.09 -8.46 -99.80
CA GLU A 578 -28.70 -7.47 -98.80
C GLU A 578 -28.54 -6.07 -99.37
N THR A 579 -28.02 -6.03 -100.60
CA THR A 579 -27.80 -4.82 -101.37
C THR A 579 -28.70 -4.86 -102.59
N ILE A 580 -29.64 -3.93 -102.68
CA ILE A 580 -30.60 -3.84 -103.78
C ILE A 580 -30.17 -2.68 -104.66
N THR A 581 -29.90 -2.98 -105.94
CA THR A 581 -29.56 -1.96 -106.92
C THR A 581 -30.80 -1.58 -107.72
N LEU A 582 -31.12 -0.28 -107.77
CA LEU A 582 -32.26 0.28 -108.48
C LEU A 582 -31.78 1.33 -109.51
N GLU A 583 -32.54 1.53 -110.58
CA GLU A 583 -32.27 2.60 -111.55
C GLU A 583 -33.05 3.88 -111.15
N PRO A 584 -32.48 5.10 -111.33
CA PRO A 584 -33.19 6.35 -111.02
C PRO A 584 -34.54 6.44 -111.74
N GLY A 585 -35.63 6.67 -110.98
CA GLY A 585 -36.98 6.81 -111.56
C GLY A 585 -37.67 5.50 -111.96
N SER A 586 -37.11 4.33 -111.61
CA SER A 586 -37.78 3.04 -111.81
C SER A 586 -39.05 2.89 -110.96
N VAL A 587 -39.91 1.93 -111.30
CA VAL A 587 -41.06 1.56 -110.45
C VAL A 587 -40.61 1.22 -109.03
N SER A 588 -41.44 1.55 -108.04
CA SER A 588 -41.11 1.36 -106.62
C SER A 588 -40.86 -0.13 -106.31
N PHE A 589 -39.80 -0.40 -105.54
CA PHE A 589 -39.43 -1.74 -105.12
C PHE A 589 -40.03 -2.05 -103.74
N THR A 590 -40.47 -3.29 -103.51
CA THR A 590 -41.07 -3.66 -102.20
C THR A 590 -40.05 -4.39 -101.35
N LEU A 591 -39.65 -3.81 -100.22
CA LEU A 591 -38.93 -4.51 -99.17
C LEU A 591 -39.90 -5.30 -98.31
N ILE A 592 -39.48 -6.49 -97.86
CA ILE A 592 -40.28 -7.37 -97.01
C ILE A 592 -39.43 -7.82 -95.82
N ALA A 593 -39.91 -7.52 -94.61
CA ALA A 593 -39.32 -7.96 -93.37
C ALA A 593 -40.28 -8.91 -92.63
N THR A 594 -39.78 -10.05 -92.20
CA THR A 594 -40.58 -11.11 -91.57
C THR A 594 -40.01 -11.49 -90.20
N ILE A 595 -40.90 -11.67 -89.22
CA ILE A 595 -40.59 -12.25 -87.92
C ILE A 595 -41.32 -13.58 -87.78
N SER A 596 -40.55 -14.64 -87.55
CA SER A 596 -41.04 -15.99 -87.25
C SER A 596 -40.96 -16.29 -85.74
N GLY A 597 -41.97 -16.96 -85.19
CA GLY A 597 -41.91 -17.47 -83.81
C GLY A 597 -42.26 -16.46 -82.71
N LEU A 598 -42.78 -15.27 -83.02
CA LEU A 598 -43.20 -14.30 -82.01
C LEU A 598 -44.50 -14.76 -81.28
N PRO A 599 -44.55 -14.75 -79.93
CA PRO A 599 -45.74 -15.11 -79.15
C PRO A 599 -46.98 -14.25 -79.51
N GLU A 600 -48.18 -14.84 -79.45
CA GLU A 600 -49.42 -14.20 -79.94
C GLU A 600 -49.74 -12.84 -79.28
N GLY A 601 -49.47 -12.70 -77.98
CA GLY A 601 -49.66 -11.46 -77.24
C GLY A 601 -48.71 -10.31 -77.63
N GLU A 602 -47.57 -10.63 -78.24
CA GLU A 602 -46.55 -9.66 -78.65
C GLU A 602 -46.72 -9.19 -80.10
N ARG A 603 -47.65 -9.81 -80.86
CA ARG A 603 -47.82 -9.54 -82.30
C ARG A 603 -48.41 -8.17 -82.64
N ASN A 604 -48.78 -7.39 -81.62
CA ASN A 604 -49.28 -6.02 -81.75
C ASN A 604 -48.18 -4.94 -81.66
N GLY A 605 -46.89 -5.31 -81.75
CA GLY A 605 -45.78 -4.36 -81.84
C GLY A 605 -45.81 -3.46 -83.08
N THR A 606 -44.99 -2.41 -83.04
CA THR A 606 -44.87 -1.37 -84.07
C THR A 606 -43.70 -1.67 -84.99
N TRP A 607 -43.92 -1.52 -86.30
CA TRP A 607 -42.85 -1.53 -87.30
C TRP A 607 -42.47 -0.10 -87.66
N ASN A 608 -41.18 0.18 -87.73
CA ASN A 608 -40.65 1.46 -88.17
C ASN A 608 -39.64 1.24 -89.29
N TRP A 609 -39.89 1.84 -90.46
CA TRP A 609 -38.99 1.79 -91.61
C TRP A 609 -38.40 3.18 -91.81
N VAL A 610 -37.08 3.29 -91.80
CA VAL A 610 -36.37 4.57 -91.92
C VAL A 610 -35.26 4.42 -92.94
N SER A 611 -35.21 5.34 -93.90
CA SER A 611 -34.05 5.53 -94.76
C SER A 611 -33.14 6.57 -94.11
N ASN A 612 -31.85 6.29 -94.02
CA ASN A 612 -30.87 7.29 -93.55
C ASN A 612 -30.67 8.43 -94.56
N GLU A 613 -30.93 8.18 -95.85
CA GLU A 613 -30.79 9.12 -96.97
C GLU A 613 -32.08 9.13 -97.81
N PRO A 614 -33.15 9.78 -97.33
CA PRO A 614 -34.45 9.76 -98.00
C PRO A 614 -34.46 10.46 -99.37
N ASP A 615 -33.48 11.33 -99.63
CA ASP A 615 -33.29 12.02 -100.91
C ASP A 615 -32.66 11.11 -101.99
N VAL A 616 -32.06 9.98 -101.58
CA VAL A 616 -31.52 8.94 -102.48
C VAL A 616 -32.56 7.83 -102.67
N ALA A 617 -33.04 7.26 -101.56
CA ALA A 617 -34.06 6.22 -101.56
C ALA A 617 -35.11 6.55 -100.51
N ARG A 618 -36.29 6.96 -100.97
CA ARG A 618 -37.39 7.30 -100.08
C ARG A 618 -38.18 6.05 -99.73
N VAL A 619 -38.29 5.75 -98.44
CA VAL A 619 -39.09 4.62 -97.96
C VAL A 619 -40.49 5.09 -97.58
N THR A 620 -41.50 4.41 -98.10
CA THR A 620 -42.90 4.60 -97.74
C THR A 620 -43.42 3.28 -97.15
N PRO A 621 -43.70 3.22 -95.83
CA PRO A 621 -44.20 2.00 -95.23
C PRO A 621 -45.56 1.60 -95.80
N ILE A 622 -45.76 0.31 -96.08
CA ILE A 622 -47.08 -0.26 -96.41
C ILE A 622 -47.39 -1.35 -95.40
N THR A 623 -48.31 -1.07 -94.48
CA THR A 623 -48.67 -2.03 -93.43
C THR A 623 -49.82 -2.93 -93.90
N THR A 624 -49.58 -4.24 -94.02
CA THR A 624 -50.63 -5.26 -94.15
C THR A 624 -50.39 -6.39 -93.14
N ARG A 625 -51.44 -6.88 -92.46
CA ARG A 625 -51.35 -7.97 -91.47
C ARG A 625 -51.75 -9.30 -92.11
N SER A 626 -50.94 -10.33 -91.90
CA SER A 626 -51.28 -11.72 -92.22
C SER A 626 -51.39 -12.58 -90.95
N LYS A 627 -52.05 -13.74 -91.03
CA LYS A 627 -52.37 -14.62 -89.89
C LYS A 627 -51.33 -15.72 -89.77
N GLY A 628 -50.41 -15.61 -88.81
CA GLY A 628 -49.44 -16.66 -88.48
C GLY A 628 -48.03 -16.13 -88.27
N ASP A 629 -47.59 -15.29 -89.22
CA ASP A 629 -46.30 -14.59 -89.23
C ASP A 629 -46.51 -13.08 -89.24
N ILE A 630 -45.56 -12.34 -88.66
CA ILE A 630 -45.60 -10.88 -88.72
C ILE A 630 -44.71 -10.44 -89.87
N ILE A 631 -45.35 -9.94 -90.92
CA ILE A 631 -44.69 -9.42 -92.12
C ILE A 631 -44.95 -7.92 -92.16
N SER A 632 -43.92 -7.14 -92.46
CA SER A 632 -44.02 -5.71 -92.76
C SER A 632 -43.38 -5.45 -94.10
N THR A 633 -44.01 -4.59 -94.88
CA THR A 633 -43.51 -4.24 -96.21
C THR A 633 -43.32 -2.74 -96.32
N ALA A 634 -42.34 -2.32 -97.12
CA ALA A 634 -42.16 -0.91 -97.42
C ALA A 634 -41.83 -0.73 -98.91
N GLN A 635 -42.45 0.26 -99.53
CA GLN A 635 -42.08 0.67 -100.89
C GLN A 635 -40.86 1.57 -100.82
N VAL A 636 -39.87 1.25 -101.64
CA VAL A 636 -38.66 2.05 -101.83
C VAL A 636 -38.77 2.71 -103.18
N THR A 637 -38.82 4.03 -103.16
CA THR A 637 -38.80 4.85 -104.36
C THR A 637 -37.37 5.34 -104.56
N PRO A 638 -36.68 4.92 -105.64
CA PRO A 638 -35.38 5.49 -105.99
C PRO A 638 -35.59 6.93 -106.48
N VAL A 639 -34.95 7.89 -105.82
CA VAL A 639 -35.15 9.34 -106.07
C VAL A 639 -33.96 9.93 -106.82
N SER A 640 -32.74 9.70 -106.34
CA SER A 640 -31.51 10.21 -106.95
C SER A 640 -30.37 9.20 -106.83
N GLU A 641 -29.31 9.36 -107.64
CA GLU A 641 -28.16 8.46 -107.61
C GLU A 641 -27.39 8.57 -106.29
N GLY A 642 -27.01 7.41 -105.73
CA GLY A 642 -26.32 7.34 -104.43
C GLY A 642 -26.54 6.02 -103.72
N THR A 643 -26.11 5.96 -102.46
CA THR A 643 -26.33 4.82 -101.57
C THR A 643 -27.14 5.24 -100.35
N ALA A 644 -28.18 4.48 -100.01
CA ALA A 644 -28.97 4.64 -98.81
C ALA A 644 -29.04 3.32 -98.05
N THR A 645 -29.19 3.39 -96.73
CA THR A 645 -29.50 2.24 -95.88
C THR A 645 -30.91 2.40 -95.35
N ILE A 646 -31.75 1.42 -95.62
CA ILE A 646 -33.11 1.33 -95.07
C ILE A 646 -33.07 0.39 -93.88
N THR A 647 -33.36 0.93 -92.71
CA THR A 647 -33.45 0.19 -91.46
C THR A 647 -34.91 -0.08 -91.15
N VAL A 648 -35.24 -1.34 -90.90
CA VAL A 648 -36.53 -1.74 -90.34
C VAL A 648 -36.34 -2.20 -88.91
N THR A 649 -37.09 -1.59 -88.01
CA THR A 649 -37.12 -1.96 -86.59
C THR A 649 -38.51 -2.44 -86.24
N TYR A 650 -38.59 -3.55 -85.50
CA TYR A 650 -39.81 -3.99 -84.86
C TYR A 650 -39.67 -3.85 -83.35
N THR A 651 -40.67 -3.26 -82.70
CA THR A 651 -40.69 -3.10 -81.25
C THR A 651 -42.05 -3.50 -80.71
N SER A 652 -42.09 -4.51 -79.83
CA SER A 652 -43.29 -4.91 -79.06
C SER A 652 -43.10 -4.60 -77.58
N LYS A 653 -44.02 -5.05 -76.71
CA LYS A 653 -43.90 -4.85 -75.25
C LYS A 653 -42.60 -5.50 -74.75
N ASN A 654 -42.29 -6.71 -75.21
CA ASN A 654 -41.19 -7.51 -74.68
C ASN A 654 -40.03 -7.83 -75.65
N TYR A 655 -40.17 -7.52 -76.95
CA TYR A 655 -39.17 -7.87 -77.97
C TYR A 655 -38.78 -6.66 -78.82
N THR A 656 -37.53 -6.61 -79.27
CA THR A 656 -37.04 -5.64 -80.26
C THR A 656 -36.19 -6.34 -81.32
N GLY A 657 -36.29 -5.93 -82.57
CA GLY A 657 -35.50 -6.50 -83.66
C GLY A 657 -35.17 -5.44 -84.68
N THR A 658 -34.03 -5.55 -85.36
CA THR A 658 -33.64 -4.64 -86.44
C THR A 658 -33.06 -5.44 -87.59
N LEU A 659 -33.40 -5.03 -88.81
CA LEU A 659 -32.81 -5.51 -90.05
C LEU A 659 -32.50 -4.30 -90.93
N THR A 660 -31.41 -4.35 -91.68
CA THR A 660 -31.00 -3.31 -92.61
C THR A 660 -30.96 -3.84 -94.05
N TYR A 661 -31.27 -2.95 -94.99
CA TYR A 661 -31.10 -3.15 -96.43
C TYR A 661 -30.21 -2.03 -96.96
N ALA A 662 -29.18 -2.38 -97.72
CA ALA A 662 -28.42 -1.42 -98.49
C ALA A 662 -29.12 -1.19 -99.84
N ILE A 663 -29.36 0.06 -100.21
CA ILE A 663 -29.97 0.47 -101.48
C ILE A 663 -28.93 1.26 -102.26
N SER A 664 -28.63 0.84 -103.48
CA SER A 664 -27.78 1.57 -104.42
C SER A 664 -28.60 2.00 -105.62
N VAL A 665 -28.61 3.30 -105.93
CA VAL A 665 -29.35 3.84 -107.09
C VAL A 665 -28.33 4.30 -108.14
N LYS A 666 -28.27 3.66 -109.32
CA LYS A 666 -27.29 3.98 -110.39
C LYS A 666 -27.77 3.62 -111.80
N ALA A 667 -27.38 4.41 -112.81
CA ALA A 667 -27.57 4.10 -114.25
C ALA A 667 -26.53 3.06 -114.78
N LYS A 668 -26.90 2.29 -115.80
CA LYS A 668 -26.18 1.09 -116.27
C LYS A 668 -25.08 1.39 -117.32
N GLU A 669 -23.80 1.10 -117.03
CA GLU A 669 -22.73 0.74 -117.99
C GLU A 669 -21.47 0.10 -117.32
N ASP A 670 -20.66 -0.61 -118.14
CA ASP A 670 -19.61 -1.65 -117.90
C ASP A 670 -18.17 -1.07 -117.66
N PRO A 671 -17.06 -1.86 -117.55
CA PRO A 671 -16.26 -2.13 -116.33
C PRO A 671 -14.86 -1.46 -116.21
N ASP A 672 -14.39 -1.31 -114.94
CA ASP A 672 -13.01 -1.25 -114.35
C ASP A 672 -11.97 -0.19 -114.88
N PRO A 673 -11.08 0.45 -114.06
CA PRO A 673 -10.04 -0.16 -113.20
C PRO A 673 -9.74 0.48 -111.81
N THR A 674 -9.18 -0.33 -110.91
CA THR A 674 -8.54 0.01 -109.61
C THR A 674 -7.32 0.96 -109.71
N PRO A 675 -6.89 1.64 -108.62
CA PRO A 675 -5.59 1.29 -107.99
C PRO A 675 -5.37 1.61 -106.47
N GLN A 676 -4.65 0.65 -105.84
CA GLN A 676 -3.56 0.67 -104.82
C GLN A 676 -3.64 1.28 -103.38
N PRO A 677 -2.85 0.70 -102.43
CA PRO A 677 -2.91 0.89 -100.97
C PRO A 677 -1.85 1.86 -100.40
N ASP A 678 -2.11 2.38 -99.18
CA ASP A 678 -1.20 3.20 -98.36
C ASP A 678 -0.51 2.32 -97.27
N PRO A 679 0.68 2.69 -96.76
CA PRO A 679 1.62 1.81 -96.08
C PRO A 679 1.27 1.53 -94.61
N ASP A 680 1.81 0.42 -94.10
CA ASP A 680 1.65 -0.01 -92.71
C ASP A 680 2.16 1.05 -91.72
N PRO A 681 1.40 1.37 -90.65
CA PRO A 681 1.84 2.30 -89.63
C PRO A 681 3.04 1.76 -88.84
N ILE A 682 4.05 2.61 -88.62
CA ILE A 682 5.22 2.30 -87.78
C ILE A 682 4.82 2.41 -86.30
N TYR A 683 5.22 1.43 -85.50
CA TYR A 683 5.00 1.39 -84.05
C TYR A 683 6.32 1.28 -83.30
N TYR A 684 6.41 1.95 -82.15
CA TYR A 684 7.56 1.93 -81.24
C TYR A 684 7.20 1.26 -79.91
N ASN A 685 8.14 0.53 -79.33
CA ASN A 685 7.96 -0.16 -78.06
C ASN A 685 8.29 0.77 -76.88
N ILE A 686 7.58 0.58 -75.78
CA ILE A 686 7.79 1.31 -74.53
C ILE A 686 8.24 0.32 -73.47
N TYR A 687 9.40 0.58 -72.87
CA TYR A 687 10.03 -0.27 -71.87
C TYR A 687 10.11 0.47 -70.53
N LEU A 688 9.71 -0.21 -69.46
CA LEU A 688 10.10 0.16 -68.09
C LEU A 688 11.49 -0.44 -67.85
N ASP A 689 12.51 0.42 -67.77
CA ASP A 689 13.93 0.03 -67.73
C ASP A 689 14.39 -0.18 -66.28
N ASP A 690 14.11 0.79 -65.40
CA ASP A 690 14.57 0.79 -64.01
C ASP A 690 13.53 1.47 -63.10
N VAL A 691 12.89 0.70 -62.22
CA VAL A 691 11.86 1.17 -61.28
C VAL A 691 12.34 0.87 -59.86
N CYS A 692 12.47 1.91 -59.05
CA CYS A 692 12.89 1.77 -57.64
C CYS A 692 11.89 0.97 -56.79
N GLU A 693 12.38 0.40 -55.69
CA GLU A 693 11.58 -0.41 -54.75
C GLU A 693 10.48 0.44 -54.08
N GLY A 694 9.28 -0.12 -53.91
CA GLY A 694 8.14 0.58 -53.32
C GLY A 694 7.29 1.38 -54.31
N VAL A 695 7.43 1.12 -55.61
CA VAL A 695 6.65 1.76 -56.68
C VAL A 695 5.97 0.72 -57.56
N GLU A 696 4.64 0.74 -57.61
CA GLU A 696 3.87 0.06 -58.64
C GLU A 696 3.77 0.97 -59.88
N SER A 697 4.10 0.44 -61.06
CA SER A 697 4.01 1.21 -62.30
C SER A 697 3.38 0.42 -63.43
N SER A 698 2.59 1.13 -64.25
CA SER A 698 1.94 0.56 -65.42
C SER A 698 1.93 1.54 -66.59
N LEU A 699 1.85 1.01 -67.81
CA LEU A 699 1.81 1.80 -69.04
C LEU A 699 0.41 1.76 -69.63
N SER A 700 -0.08 2.90 -70.15
CA SER A 700 -1.36 2.92 -70.87
C SER A 700 -1.37 2.06 -72.13
N ARG A 701 -0.17 1.80 -72.70
CA ARG A 701 0.08 0.81 -73.77
C ARG A 701 1.58 0.51 -73.87
N GLY A 702 1.95 -0.74 -74.13
CA GLY A 702 3.35 -1.15 -74.33
C GLY A 702 3.91 -0.89 -75.74
N VAL A 703 3.04 -0.55 -76.71
CA VAL A 703 3.40 -0.26 -78.11
C VAL A 703 2.59 0.94 -78.59
N VAL A 704 3.25 1.93 -79.19
CA VAL A 704 2.66 3.22 -79.56
C VAL A 704 2.91 3.49 -81.04
N LYS A 705 1.86 3.85 -81.78
CA LYS A 705 1.99 4.27 -83.19
C LYS A 705 2.80 5.57 -83.26
N GLU A 706 3.68 5.68 -84.25
CA GLU A 706 4.49 6.86 -84.50
C GLU A 706 3.67 8.17 -84.42
N GLY A 707 4.17 9.13 -83.64
CA GLY A 707 3.55 10.44 -83.40
C GLY A 707 2.53 10.49 -82.26
N ASN A 708 2.08 9.35 -81.73
CA ASN A 708 1.15 9.32 -80.59
C ASN A 708 1.88 9.46 -79.24
N GLN A 709 1.11 9.58 -78.16
CA GLN A 709 1.59 9.68 -76.78
C GLN A 709 1.39 8.37 -76.00
N VAL A 710 2.12 8.23 -74.89
CA VAL A 710 1.91 7.18 -73.88
C VAL A 710 1.87 7.81 -72.48
N SER A 711 1.06 7.23 -71.60
CA SER A 711 0.99 7.60 -70.19
C SER A 711 1.64 6.51 -69.35
N VAL A 712 2.43 6.90 -68.36
CA VAL A 712 2.96 6.04 -67.30
C VAL A 712 2.16 6.36 -66.05
N TYR A 713 1.54 5.35 -65.45
CA TYR A 713 0.89 5.47 -64.15
C TYR A 713 1.84 4.95 -63.09
N VAL A 714 2.09 5.76 -62.08
CA VAL A 714 3.02 5.51 -60.98
C VAL A 714 2.25 5.65 -59.68
N GLU A 715 2.24 4.59 -58.88
CA GLU A 715 1.64 4.55 -57.56
C GLU A 715 2.71 4.13 -56.54
N VAL A 716 2.87 4.92 -55.49
CA VAL A 716 3.87 4.65 -54.44
C VAL A 716 3.20 3.81 -53.35
N GLU A 717 3.82 2.69 -53.02
CA GLU A 717 3.31 1.76 -52.01
C GLU A 717 3.25 2.40 -50.63
N GLU A 718 2.29 1.98 -49.81
CA GLU A 718 2.16 2.44 -48.43
C GLU A 718 3.42 2.07 -47.62
N GLY A 719 4.04 3.06 -46.98
CA GLY A 719 5.31 2.88 -46.26
C GLY A 719 6.56 3.40 -47.00
N TYR A 720 6.38 4.12 -48.11
CA TYR A 720 7.45 4.82 -48.83
C TYR A 720 7.14 6.32 -48.99
N ASP A 721 8.17 7.16 -48.99
CA ASP A 721 8.13 8.61 -49.16
C ASP A 721 8.44 8.98 -50.62
N ALA A 722 7.55 9.77 -51.20
CA ALA A 722 7.58 10.19 -52.61
C ALA A 722 8.09 11.64 -52.80
N GLU A 723 8.55 12.32 -51.74
CA GLU A 723 8.94 13.74 -51.81
C GLU A 723 10.00 14.03 -52.90
N ASN A 724 10.85 13.06 -53.21
CA ASN A 724 11.90 13.18 -54.23
C ASN A 724 11.65 12.33 -55.51
N LEU A 725 10.43 11.84 -55.73
CA LEU A 725 10.06 11.01 -56.88
C LEU A 725 10.36 11.73 -58.21
N LYS A 726 11.04 11.03 -59.12
CA LYS A 726 11.33 11.47 -60.48
C LYS A 726 11.05 10.39 -61.50
N VAL A 727 10.27 10.75 -62.52
CA VAL A 727 10.02 9.90 -63.70
C VAL A 727 10.79 10.49 -64.87
N SER A 728 11.65 9.69 -65.50
CA SER A 728 12.46 10.11 -66.64
C SER A 728 12.38 9.12 -67.78
N PHE A 729 12.62 9.57 -69.02
CA PHE A 729 12.64 8.71 -70.19
C PHE A 729 13.80 9.04 -71.14
N LYS A 730 14.18 8.08 -71.99
CA LYS A 730 15.14 8.29 -73.08
C LYS A 730 14.65 7.62 -74.35
N ARG A 731 15.01 8.20 -75.49
CA ARG A 731 14.54 7.80 -76.84
C ARG A 731 15.47 6.81 -77.56
N SER A 732 16.48 6.29 -76.86
CA SER A 732 17.36 5.20 -77.32
C SER A 732 18.11 4.59 -76.14
N LEU A 733 18.63 3.37 -76.29
CA LEU A 733 19.35 2.66 -75.23
C LEU A 733 20.56 3.46 -74.67
N TYR A 734 21.19 4.29 -75.53
CA TYR A 734 22.37 5.12 -75.23
C TYR A 734 22.05 6.63 -75.14
N GLY A 735 20.79 7.02 -75.07
CA GLY A 735 20.35 8.41 -74.97
C GLY A 735 20.48 9.01 -73.56
N TYR A 736 20.32 10.33 -73.46
CA TYR A 736 20.22 11.03 -72.17
C TYR A 736 18.81 10.89 -71.60
N TRP A 737 18.70 10.88 -70.26
CA TRP A 737 17.43 10.87 -69.54
C TRP A 737 16.81 12.27 -69.53
N GLU A 738 15.53 12.35 -69.89
CA GLU A 738 14.69 13.54 -69.86
C GLU A 738 13.61 13.34 -68.78
N GLU A 739 13.54 14.24 -67.80
CA GLU A 739 12.54 14.20 -66.72
C GLU A 739 11.15 14.59 -67.25
N VAL A 740 10.11 13.89 -66.80
CA VAL A 740 8.71 14.12 -67.17
C VAL A 740 7.99 14.67 -65.96
N GLU A 741 7.34 15.83 -66.14
CA GLU A 741 6.48 16.40 -65.10
C GLU A 741 5.16 15.61 -64.99
N GLU A 742 4.60 15.57 -63.80
CA GLU A 742 3.31 14.92 -63.53
C GLU A 742 2.19 15.63 -64.29
N GLY A 743 1.28 14.84 -64.85
CA GLY A 743 0.14 15.28 -65.63
C GLY A 743 -1.01 15.82 -64.79
N VAL A 744 -2.20 15.85 -65.38
CA VAL A 744 -3.41 16.42 -64.73
C VAL A 744 -4.04 15.43 -63.73
N GLN A 745 -3.80 14.13 -63.89
CA GLN A 745 -4.20 13.09 -62.94
C GLN A 745 -3.00 12.74 -62.04
N PRO A 746 -3.16 12.71 -60.70
CA PRO A 746 -2.10 12.29 -59.80
C PRO A 746 -1.58 10.89 -60.16
N GLY A 747 -0.26 10.74 -60.24
CA GLY A 747 0.45 9.53 -60.65
C GLY A 747 0.57 9.33 -62.16
N GLU A 748 -0.01 10.18 -63.02
CA GLU A 748 0.08 10.04 -64.48
C GLU A 748 1.18 10.92 -65.10
N TYR A 749 2.13 10.32 -65.83
CA TYR A 749 3.21 11.02 -66.54
C TYR A 749 3.09 10.79 -68.04
N ILE A 750 2.96 11.85 -68.83
CA ILE A 750 2.64 11.76 -70.27
C ILE A 750 3.86 12.08 -71.14
N ILE A 751 4.26 11.12 -71.98
CA ILE A 751 5.32 11.30 -72.97
C ILE A 751 4.67 11.53 -74.34
N TYR A 752 4.77 12.76 -74.83
CA TYR A 752 4.24 13.16 -76.12
C TYR A 752 5.19 12.81 -77.28
N ASN A 753 4.63 12.69 -78.49
CA ASN A 753 5.40 12.63 -79.74
C ASN A 753 6.40 11.47 -79.76
N VAL A 754 5.92 10.23 -79.70
CA VAL A 754 6.77 9.02 -79.73
C VAL A 754 7.19 8.72 -81.17
N TYR A 755 8.48 8.89 -81.46
CA TYR A 755 9.11 8.64 -82.77
C TYR A 755 10.31 7.67 -82.68
N ALA A 756 10.47 7.00 -81.54
CA ALA A 756 11.50 6.00 -81.27
C ALA A 756 11.05 5.13 -80.09
N ASP A 757 11.68 3.98 -79.89
CA ASP A 757 11.49 3.19 -78.68
C ASP A 757 11.84 4.02 -77.44
N ILE A 758 10.99 3.96 -76.41
CA ILE A 758 11.12 4.74 -75.19
C ILE A 758 11.49 3.82 -74.04
N TYR A 759 12.49 4.21 -73.25
CA TYR A 759 12.90 3.56 -72.02
C TYR A 759 12.61 4.50 -70.87
N ILE A 760 11.98 4.00 -69.81
CA ILE A 760 11.46 4.80 -68.70
C ILE A 760 12.12 4.36 -67.40
N LYS A 761 12.52 5.34 -66.58
CA LYS A 761 13.13 5.15 -65.28
C LYS A 761 12.36 5.92 -64.21
N ILE A 762 12.11 5.28 -63.07
CA ILE A 762 11.43 5.86 -61.92
C ILE A 762 12.33 5.72 -60.71
N GLU A 763 12.74 6.84 -60.12
CA GLU A 763 13.70 6.91 -59.02
C GLU A 763 13.33 7.97 -57.98
N GLY A 764 13.97 7.93 -56.80
CA GLY A 764 13.81 8.96 -55.77
C GLY A 764 12.74 8.69 -54.70
N VAL A 765 12.17 7.48 -54.66
CA VAL A 765 11.32 7.01 -53.57
C VAL A 765 12.18 6.37 -52.48
N GLU A 766 11.95 6.76 -51.22
CA GLU A 766 12.68 6.24 -50.05
C GLU A 766 11.73 5.51 -49.09
N LYS A 767 12.21 4.47 -48.40
CA LYS A 767 11.38 3.70 -47.46
C LYS A 767 11.19 4.45 -46.14
N ILE A 768 9.95 4.62 -45.68
CA ILE A 768 9.65 5.22 -44.38
C ILE A 768 10.03 4.21 -43.29
N GLU A 769 10.97 4.57 -42.42
CA GLU A 769 11.39 3.68 -41.33
C GLU A 769 10.32 3.60 -40.23
N GLU A 770 9.73 2.41 -40.05
CA GLU A 770 8.78 2.18 -38.95
C GLU A 770 9.45 2.43 -37.58
N PRO A 771 8.79 3.20 -36.68
CA PRO A 771 9.34 3.50 -35.36
C PRO A 771 9.53 2.22 -34.54
N THR A 772 10.72 2.05 -33.97
CA THR A 772 11.00 0.86 -33.15
C THR A 772 10.66 1.09 -31.68
N GLY A 773 10.03 0.09 -31.05
CA GLY A 773 9.84 0.02 -29.60
C GLY A 773 8.61 0.74 -29.03
N MET A 774 7.57 0.96 -29.83
CA MET A 774 6.34 1.66 -29.41
C MET A 774 5.55 0.83 -28.37
N GLU A 775 5.93 0.96 -27.09
CA GLU A 775 5.21 0.38 -25.95
C GLU A 775 4.45 1.48 -25.20
N ASP A 776 3.14 1.31 -25.05
CA ASP A 776 2.24 2.23 -24.33
C ASP A 776 1.71 1.50 -23.09
N ILE A 777 2.33 1.75 -21.94
CA ILE A 777 1.93 1.16 -20.67
C ILE A 777 2.05 2.25 -19.58
N GLU A 778 0.97 2.43 -18.82
CA GLU A 778 0.90 3.17 -17.56
C GLU A 778 1.54 4.58 -17.56
N GLY A 779 1.29 5.37 -18.61
CA GLY A 779 1.64 6.79 -18.64
C GLY A 779 3.05 7.12 -19.10
N ALA A 780 3.79 6.17 -19.67
CA ALA A 780 5.04 6.42 -20.38
C ALA A 780 4.98 5.90 -21.82
N LYS A 781 5.62 6.61 -22.76
CA LYS A 781 5.77 6.18 -24.16
C LYS A 781 7.21 6.34 -24.61
N VAL A 782 7.77 5.33 -25.25
CA VAL A 782 9.13 5.37 -25.78
C VAL A 782 9.14 4.82 -27.19
N TYR A 783 9.82 5.48 -28.13
CA TYR A 783 10.11 4.92 -29.45
C TYR A 783 11.31 5.63 -30.09
N ALA A 784 11.91 5.03 -31.11
CA ALA A 784 12.93 5.69 -31.93
C ALA A 784 12.50 5.80 -33.39
N GLN A 785 12.71 6.97 -33.97
CA GLN A 785 12.42 7.31 -35.36
C GLN A 785 13.41 8.38 -35.85
N ASP A 786 13.81 8.32 -37.13
CA ASP A 786 14.70 9.30 -37.78
C ASP A 786 16.01 9.58 -37.02
N GLY A 787 16.62 8.55 -36.43
CA GLY A 787 17.84 8.67 -35.63
C GLY A 787 17.66 9.35 -34.26
N ASN A 788 16.42 9.60 -33.84
CA ASN A 788 16.07 10.22 -32.56
C ASN A 788 15.31 9.23 -31.67
N LEU A 789 15.55 9.32 -30.37
CA LEU A 789 14.76 8.64 -29.34
C LEU A 789 13.73 9.61 -28.76
N TYR A 790 12.47 9.22 -28.72
CA TYR A 790 11.37 9.96 -28.12
C TYR A 790 10.94 9.29 -26.82
N VAL A 791 10.80 10.10 -25.76
CA VAL A 791 10.40 9.64 -24.42
C VAL A 791 9.33 10.57 -23.88
N TYR A 792 8.19 10.02 -23.50
CA TYR A 792 7.08 10.71 -22.85
C TYR A 792 6.86 10.15 -21.45
N THR A 793 6.59 11.04 -20.49
CA THR A 793 6.11 10.69 -19.15
C THR A 793 4.89 11.55 -18.80
N SER A 794 3.83 10.94 -18.29
CA SER A 794 2.58 11.62 -17.92
C SER A 794 2.66 12.43 -16.62
N GLN A 795 3.72 12.20 -15.82
CA GLN A 795 4.03 12.90 -14.58
C GLN A 795 5.55 13.08 -14.42
N PRO A 796 6.02 13.97 -13.52
CA PRO A 796 7.45 14.20 -13.28
C PRO A 796 8.22 12.98 -12.73
N GLN A 797 8.76 12.16 -13.61
CA GLN A 797 9.48 10.92 -13.30
C GLN A 797 10.93 10.96 -13.81
N GLU A 798 11.80 10.14 -13.22
CA GLU A 798 13.19 10.01 -13.65
C GLU A 798 13.31 9.08 -14.87
N ALA A 799 13.84 9.60 -15.97
CA ALA A 799 14.13 8.88 -17.19
C ALA A 799 15.66 8.73 -17.36
N ALA A 800 16.13 7.50 -17.53
CA ALA A 800 17.54 7.17 -17.75
C ALA A 800 17.73 6.44 -19.09
N ILE A 801 18.62 6.97 -19.93
CA ILE A 801 19.02 6.37 -21.20
C ILE A 801 20.34 5.63 -20.98
N ILE A 802 20.35 4.33 -21.21
CA ILE A 802 21.46 3.45 -20.86
C ILE A 802 21.88 2.68 -22.12
N THR A 803 23.18 2.63 -22.40
CA THR A 803 23.73 1.78 -23.47
C THR A 803 23.66 0.30 -23.09
N MET A 804 23.71 -0.62 -24.06
CA MET A 804 23.77 -2.07 -23.78
C MET A 804 24.94 -2.50 -22.88
N ASN A 805 26.03 -1.72 -22.83
CA ASN A 805 27.17 -1.99 -21.95
C ASN A 805 26.98 -1.43 -20.52
N GLY A 806 25.80 -0.90 -20.20
CA GLY A 806 25.44 -0.38 -18.87
C GLY A 806 25.85 1.07 -18.62
N ALA A 807 26.47 1.76 -19.58
CA ALA A 807 26.82 3.17 -19.42
C ALA A 807 25.58 4.07 -19.55
N ILE A 808 25.39 4.97 -18.57
CA ILE A 808 24.29 5.95 -18.57
C ILE A 808 24.68 7.10 -19.51
N VAL A 809 23.92 7.27 -20.59
CA VAL A 809 24.07 8.35 -21.57
C VAL A 809 23.46 9.64 -21.04
N LYS A 810 22.29 9.52 -20.41
CA LYS A 810 21.53 10.65 -19.86
C LYS A 810 20.63 10.16 -18.74
N ARG A 811 20.42 11.00 -17.73
CA ARG A 811 19.50 10.76 -16.61
C ARG A 811 18.92 12.10 -16.17
N GLU A 812 17.61 12.23 -16.23
CA GLU A 812 16.94 13.46 -15.83
C GLU A 812 15.49 13.21 -15.40
N ARG A 813 14.94 14.14 -14.61
CA ARG A 813 13.53 14.13 -14.25
C ARG A 813 12.74 14.92 -15.29
N GLN A 814 11.73 14.32 -15.88
CA GLN A 814 10.95 14.92 -16.97
C GLN A 814 9.44 14.63 -16.86
N GLU A 815 8.66 15.51 -17.47
CA GLU A 815 7.21 15.41 -17.70
C GLU A 815 6.93 15.91 -19.12
N GLY A 816 6.04 15.21 -19.84
CA GLY A 816 5.75 15.48 -21.25
C GLY A 816 6.79 14.88 -22.22
N TRP A 817 6.72 15.29 -23.49
CA TRP A 817 7.60 14.78 -24.54
C TRP A 817 9.02 15.39 -24.47
N ARG A 818 10.02 14.52 -24.62
CA ARG A 818 11.42 14.86 -24.87
C ARG A 818 11.97 13.99 -26.00
N PHE A 819 12.88 14.56 -26.77
CA PHE A 819 13.61 13.83 -27.82
C PHE A 819 15.11 13.93 -27.59
N TYR A 820 15.83 12.88 -27.99
CA TYR A 820 17.27 12.76 -27.84
C TYR A 820 17.88 12.28 -29.14
N SER A 821 18.78 13.09 -29.69
CA SER A 821 19.61 12.67 -30.82
C SER A 821 20.71 11.75 -30.30
N LEU A 822 20.67 10.49 -30.71
CA LEU A 822 21.57 9.44 -30.24
C LEU A 822 22.24 8.75 -31.44
N PRO A 823 23.49 8.30 -31.31
CA PRO A 823 24.10 7.44 -32.33
C PRO A 823 23.28 6.16 -32.56
N LYS A 824 23.40 5.59 -33.76
CA LYS A 824 22.78 4.31 -34.10
C LYS A 824 23.21 3.24 -33.10
N GLY A 825 22.26 2.57 -32.47
CA GLY A 825 22.55 1.62 -31.39
C GLY A 825 21.32 1.15 -30.62
N ILE A 826 21.53 0.17 -29.75
CA ILE A 826 20.48 -0.35 -28.88
C ILE A 826 20.64 0.28 -27.48
N TYR A 827 19.55 0.85 -26.99
CA TYR A 827 19.48 1.53 -25.70
C TYR A 827 18.43 0.88 -24.82
N ILE A 828 18.66 0.92 -23.51
CA ILE A 828 17.70 0.60 -22.47
C ILE A 828 17.23 1.92 -21.85
N ILE A 829 15.94 2.19 -21.91
CA ILE A 829 15.32 3.39 -21.35
C ILE A 829 14.64 2.99 -20.05
N GLY A 830 15.13 3.49 -18.93
CA GLY A 830 14.53 3.26 -17.63
C GLY A 830 13.64 4.42 -17.23
N ILE A 831 12.37 4.14 -16.94
CA ILE A 831 11.41 5.11 -16.40
C ILE A 831 10.82 4.47 -15.15
N GLY A 832 11.16 4.99 -13.96
CA GLY A 832 10.81 4.31 -12.70
C GLY A 832 11.40 2.90 -12.61
N GLU A 833 10.55 1.90 -12.39
CA GLU A 833 10.93 0.47 -12.37
C GLU A 833 10.95 -0.18 -13.78
N GLU A 834 10.27 0.43 -14.74
CA GLU A 834 10.12 -0.09 -16.10
C GLU A 834 11.37 0.12 -16.96
N ARG A 835 11.62 -0.81 -17.87
CA ARG A 835 12.80 -0.82 -18.75
C ARG A 835 12.41 -1.16 -20.18
N TYR A 836 12.58 -0.20 -21.09
CA TYR A 836 12.27 -0.34 -22.52
C TYR A 836 13.55 -0.59 -23.32
N LYS A 837 13.56 -1.58 -24.20
CA LYS A 837 14.66 -1.79 -25.15
C LYS A 837 14.31 -1.16 -26.49
N VAL A 838 15.08 -0.16 -26.91
CA VAL A 838 14.80 0.60 -28.13
C VAL A 838 16.02 0.61 -29.05
N VAL A 839 15.77 0.50 -30.35
CA VAL A 839 16.82 0.48 -31.38
C VAL A 839 16.79 1.80 -32.14
N VAL A 840 17.75 2.68 -31.87
CA VAL A 840 17.90 3.90 -32.68
C VAL A 840 18.61 3.49 -33.97
N ARG A 841 17.90 3.56 -35.10
CA ARG A 841 18.36 3.05 -36.39
C ARG A 841 19.19 4.03 -37.20
#